data_AF-A0A9E5IH65-F1
#
_entry.id   AF-A0A9E5IH65-F1
#
_cell.length_a   1.000
_cell.length_b   1.000
_cell.length_c   1.000
_cell.angle_alpha   90.00
_cell.angle_beta   90.00
_cell.angle_gamma   90.00
#
_symmetry.space_group_name_H-M   'P 1'
#
loop_
_entity.id
_entity.type
_entity.pdbx_description
1 polymer ?
#
loop_
_entity_poly.entity_id
_entity_poly.type
_entity_poly.pdbx_seq_one_letter_code
_entity_poly.pdbx_strand_id
1 'polypeptide(L)'
;MIVSPRSVQVRPTPPSTTRMAHPMPFASFTRVSLFSLRRACGLGLAVVLLTSSSQADLPRLDLEAGQALNWVGGTGSSYQLQTRAAPAEAWSSLGASVAGTGASLSAYSAGRNPAREFKVVETYPVVIAPPALLANGSFEAGSGTAATSWTTLASQPPVRITTFAHSGIASMRCALLNVGGAPAEGMLQQTVLPAGTAVTSGQAYAFSFWIKQISSGPSYIQQYWLQWLNASGSVIGGTGLQNFNGTLGAWTKITTANQTAPSGVAGIKIIFRLVTGAVVGGLGELLIDDVEVAPVGAAPVTTTATRDLLVTTSAAGQLSWTAAAGSRYEPQSSPDLVTWTSLAPELAGDGQIRSLIVPLSRATEFFRLRVTPIAVEAPTNIRVVTANQADAIGLAWDASPTAGVTGYRILYGLVGSGFTGSLDVGAVTSAVVPGLRQGASYQLAVVALLSGSTSPASAGSFTAQPEAGSGVDPLFSLTTPLEPSVLVDTPTALITTLADRARDRHAREAVFHAYDHYLTFYWEQRVAQIEIVDQVAKGGKKLIFNYTTQAKLNPAEFRAFFRGITTVAEYHHNVIASYLGSNPSVRYPGETDYNYTATLETKLPENRPLQTGDRVEIEISQFLESVRNGRLNYYGTTLLYVVGQGVRPWYQENESVAGGSIDSRPLPTNAWLGGLTTLPYQYSNEPADRFKQTAGNIAPASGQPFMLGRRLHHTEFDTGAHTEAGNPVFVTQAGKLGPKFVAKSCVECHVNNGRALPPAVGAPLILSVVKVSADGNGAPHPAYGEELQSRATTGAGEGTATLANYTTTNGVYGDGSAYSLRRPNYTFSGATPAFFSVRLAPALVGLGLLEAVDESTILALADPGDTDGDGISGRPQLVPDPEDSAKLRLGRFTYKATQARVAHQIAYALNRDMGVATAVFPVLDGDTAPTAPEVSATELDQMARYVSLLGVGARRELTDTVSLRGEQVFQNLGCVRCHTPTLVTSARHPYAELRGQTIHPFTDLLLHDLGAGLADNFAEEAAAGAEWRTAPLWNIGLTAGVSGGEAYLHDGRARTLEEAILWHGGEGESAKEAFRTAPAADRAALIKFLKSL
;
A
#
# COMPACT_ATOMS: atom_id res chain seq x y z
N MET A 1 5.29 64.89 -17.30
CA MET A 1 5.66 64.66 -18.70
C MET A 1 7.08 64.10 -18.74
N ILE A 2 7.21 62.87 -19.26
CA ILE A 2 8.24 62.42 -20.20
C ILE A 2 9.73 62.47 -19.74
N VAL A 3 10.22 61.26 -19.40
CA VAL A 3 11.46 60.58 -19.85
C VAL A 3 12.71 61.40 -20.19
N SER A 4 13.85 61.09 -19.55
CA SER A 4 15.17 60.98 -20.23
C SER A 4 16.26 60.25 -19.38
N PRO A 5 17.29 59.60 -19.99
CA PRO A 5 18.09 58.49 -19.40
C PRO A 5 19.63 58.68 -19.33
N ARG A 6 20.35 57.66 -18.78
CA ARG A 6 21.75 57.18 -19.00
C ARG A 6 22.95 58.14 -18.74
N SER A 7 24.04 57.80 -18.03
CA SER A 7 25.17 56.87 -18.36
C SER A 7 26.35 57.17 -17.36
N VAL A 8 27.11 56.25 -16.72
CA VAL A 8 28.30 55.42 -17.10
C VAL A 8 29.60 55.78 -16.28
N GLN A 9 30.20 54.75 -15.61
CA GLN A 9 31.62 54.48 -15.22
C GLN A 9 32.39 55.42 -14.24
N VAL A 10 33.40 55.05 -13.40
CA VAL A 10 34.22 53.84 -13.08
C VAL A 10 34.94 54.04 -11.70
N ARG A 11 35.39 52.94 -11.06
CA ARG A 11 36.03 52.78 -9.72
C ARG A 11 37.45 53.39 -9.56
N PRO A 12 38.05 53.43 -8.34
CA PRO A 12 38.92 52.32 -7.87
C PRO A 12 38.85 51.94 -6.36
N THR A 13 39.24 50.70 -6.04
CA THR A 13 39.49 50.02 -4.73
C THR A 13 40.98 50.16 -4.29
N PRO A 14 41.52 49.55 -3.19
CA PRO A 14 41.15 49.41 -1.74
C PRO A 14 42.37 49.79 -0.80
N PRO A 15 42.36 49.58 0.55
CA PRO A 15 42.84 48.30 1.13
C PRO A 15 42.15 47.82 2.43
N SER A 16 42.46 46.56 2.73
CA SER A 16 41.96 45.61 3.73
C SER A 16 42.39 45.83 5.19
N THR A 17 41.60 45.32 6.14
CA THR A 17 41.99 44.21 7.04
C THR A 17 40.78 43.61 7.79
N THR A 18 40.56 42.31 7.57
CA THR A 18 40.09 41.26 8.50
C THR A 18 38.92 41.52 9.46
N ARG A 19 37.79 40.83 9.22
CA ARG A 19 37.07 40.08 10.27
C ARG A 19 36.27 38.92 9.66
N MET A 20 36.53 37.73 10.21
CA MET A 20 35.73 36.52 10.03
C MET A 20 34.27 36.79 10.42
N ALA A 21 33.33 36.34 9.58
CA ALA A 21 31.93 36.19 9.95
C ALA A 21 31.57 34.71 9.81
N HIS A 22 31.44 34.02 10.95
CA HIS A 22 30.76 32.74 11.03
C HIS A 22 29.26 32.95 10.75
N PRO A 23 28.57 32.05 10.03
CA PRO A 23 27.12 32.05 9.99
C PRO A 23 26.61 31.56 11.36
N MET A 24 25.84 32.41 12.05
CA MET A 24 25.15 32.02 13.28
C MET A 24 24.04 30.99 12.95
N PRO A 25 23.79 30.00 13.82
CA PRO A 25 22.64 29.11 13.70
C PRO A 25 21.35 29.90 13.90
N PHE A 26 20.32 29.58 13.10
CA PHE A 26 18.97 30.13 13.23
C PHE A 26 18.44 29.89 14.65
N ALA A 27 18.32 30.97 15.44
CA ALA A 27 17.73 30.92 16.78
C ALA A 27 16.20 30.90 16.68
N SER A 28 15.57 29.89 17.29
CA SER A 28 14.13 29.80 17.46
C SER A 28 13.61 30.99 18.27
N PHE A 29 12.76 31.83 17.67
CA PHE A 29 12.15 32.96 18.38
C PHE A 29 11.08 32.48 19.37
N THR A 30 11.18 32.91 20.64
CA THR A 30 10.18 32.64 21.69
C THR A 30 9.19 33.80 21.78
N ARG A 31 7.87 33.55 21.82
CA ARG A 31 6.80 34.57 21.95
C ARG A 31 6.18 34.54 23.37
N VAL A 32 5.76 35.70 23.92
CA VAL A 32 5.30 35.86 25.33
C VAL A 32 4.15 36.89 25.47
N SER A 33 3.18 36.64 26.36
CA SER A 33 2.12 37.58 26.83
C SER A 33 2.22 37.81 28.36
N LEU A 34 1.92 39.02 28.89
CA LEU A 34 2.20 39.45 30.29
C LEU A 34 0.99 40.08 31.04
N PHE A 35 0.86 39.84 32.36
CA PHE A 35 -0.11 40.50 33.28
C PHE A 35 0.52 40.94 34.64
N SER A 36 -0.08 41.95 35.31
CA SER A 36 0.36 42.48 36.64
C SER A 36 -0.76 42.64 37.69
N LEU A 37 -0.43 42.52 38.99
CA LEU A 37 -1.29 42.83 40.15
C LEU A 37 -0.51 43.49 41.31
N ARG A 38 -1.06 44.57 41.91
CA ARG A 38 -0.72 45.09 43.25
C ARG A 38 -2.02 45.27 44.05
N ARG A 39 -2.04 44.90 45.34
CA ARG A 39 -3.12 45.31 46.27
C ARG A 39 -2.57 46.22 47.37
N ALA A 40 -3.08 47.45 47.45
CA ALA A 40 -3.15 48.22 48.69
C ALA A 40 -4.46 47.83 49.41
N CYS A 41 -4.46 47.88 50.75
CA CYS A 41 -5.59 47.51 51.60
C CYS A 41 -6.97 47.98 51.08
N GLY A 42 -7.91 47.04 50.96
CA GLY A 42 -9.36 47.31 50.87
C GLY A 42 -9.88 47.71 49.47
N LEU A 43 -10.51 46.75 48.78
CA LEU A 43 -11.38 46.90 47.58
C LEU A 43 -10.73 47.43 46.27
N GLY A 44 -10.97 46.72 45.16
CA GLY A 44 -10.64 47.13 43.78
C GLY A 44 -9.55 46.30 43.11
N LEU A 45 -9.90 45.54 42.07
CA LEU A 45 -8.96 44.86 41.16
C LEU A 45 -8.59 45.86 40.05
N ALA A 46 -7.35 46.35 40.02
CA ALA A 46 -6.86 47.17 38.89
C ALA A 46 -5.99 46.29 37.97
N VAL A 47 -6.46 46.09 36.74
CA VAL A 47 -5.74 45.38 35.66
C VAL A 47 -5.04 46.41 34.78
N VAL A 48 -3.73 46.32 34.62
CA VAL A 48 -2.98 47.11 33.63
C VAL A 48 -2.51 46.19 32.51
N LEU A 49 -2.97 46.46 31.28
CA LEU A 49 -2.55 45.80 30.03
C LEU A 49 -1.39 46.60 29.42
N LEU A 50 -0.23 45.95 29.20
CA LEU A 50 0.82 46.47 28.33
C LEU A 50 0.80 45.65 27.04
N THR A 51 0.45 46.27 25.91
CA THR A 51 0.58 45.66 24.58
C THR A 51 1.61 46.45 23.76
N SER A 52 2.57 45.75 23.17
CA SER A 52 3.32 46.25 22.01
C SER A 52 2.72 45.64 20.74
N SER A 53 2.59 46.47 19.70
CA SER A 53 1.80 46.24 18.50
C SER A 53 2.23 45.01 17.67
N SER A 54 1.24 44.12 17.46
CA SER A 54 1.07 43.04 16.44
C SER A 54 0.80 41.65 17.06
N GLN A 55 -0.30 41.49 17.80
CA GLN A 55 -0.72 40.21 18.41
C GLN A 55 -2.12 39.77 17.94
N ALA A 56 -2.24 39.25 16.71
CA ALA A 56 -3.45 38.54 16.30
C ALA A 56 -3.46 37.06 16.73
N ASP A 57 -2.29 36.46 17.04
CA ASP A 57 -2.13 35.00 17.17
C ASP A 57 -1.68 34.51 18.56
N LEU A 58 -1.61 35.37 19.59
CA LEU A 58 -1.21 34.92 20.93
C LEU A 58 -2.42 34.66 21.83
N PRO A 59 -2.43 33.55 22.58
CA PRO A 59 -3.56 33.19 23.42
C PRO A 59 -3.73 34.20 24.56
N ARG A 60 -4.98 34.57 24.83
CA ARG A 60 -5.37 35.43 25.94
C ARG A 60 -5.18 34.67 27.26
N LEU A 61 -4.57 35.33 28.24
CA LEU A 61 -4.36 34.82 29.60
C LEU A 61 -5.28 35.56 30.57
N ASP A 62 -6.09 34.86 31.35
CA ASP A 62 -7.06 35.44 32.30
C ASP A 62 -6.78 34.95 33.74
N LEU A 63 -7.04 35.78 34.76
CA LEU A 63 -6.85 35.44 36.17
C LEU A 63 -8.08 35.80 37.02
N GLU A 64 -8.66 34.82 37.70
CA GLU A 64 -9.79 34.99 38.63
C GLU A 64 -9.34 34.85 40.09
N ALA A 65 -9.86 35.64 41.03
CA ALA A 65 -9.45 35.61 42.45
C ALA A 65 -10.44 34.86 43.36
N GLY A 66 -9.93 34.02 44.27
CA GLY A 66 -10.76 33.14 45.09
C GLY A 66 -9.97 32.46 46.22
N GLN A 67 -10.34 31.22 46.53
CA GLN A 67 -9.68 30.40 47.56
C GLN A 67 -9.37 29.01 47.03
N ALA A 68 -8.17 28.51 47.35
CA ALA A 68 -7.82 27.11 47.13
C ALA A 68 -8.25 26.27 48.35
N LEU A 69 -8.92 25.17 48.07
CA LEU A 69 -9.45 24.19 49.00
C LEU A 69 -8.56 22.94 48.89
N ASN A 70 -7.75 22.66 49.90
CA ASN A 70 -6.74 21.61 49.84
C ASN A 70 -7.00 20.49 50.85
N TRP A 71 -6.86 19.24 50.40
CA TRP A 71 -6.91 18.03 51.22
C TRP A 71 -5.94 16.98 50.67
N VAL A 72 -5.55 16.00 51.47
CA VAL A 72 -4.69 14.91 51.00
C VAL A 72 -5.56 13.77 50.48
N GLY A 73 -5.40 13.42 49.20
CA GLY A 73 -6.15 12.33 48.58
C GLY A 73 -5.33 11.04 48.55
N GLY A 74 -5.75 10.01 49.29
CA GLY A 74 -5.27 8.64 49.15
C GLY A 74 -5.62 8.01 47.80
N THR A 75 -4.73 7.15 47.30
CA THR A 75 -4.88 6.49 45.99
C THR A 75 -6.03 5.49 46.01
N GLY A 76 -6.91 5.54 45.00
CA GLY A 76 -8.02 4.59 44.83
C GLY A 76 -9.35 5.00 45.47
N SER A 77 -9.38 6.07 46.26
CA SER A 77 -10.62 6.68 46.78
C SER A 77 -11.23 7.69 45.78
N SER A 78 -12.50 8.06 45.95
CA SER A 78 -13.12 9.25 45.34
C SER A 78 -13.48 10.28 46.43
N TYR A 79 -13.42 11.56 46.09
CA TYR A 79 -13.57 12.67 47.01
C TYR A 79 -14.67 13.60 46.52
N GLN A 80 -15.74 13.75 47.29
CA GLN A 80 -16.83 14.68 47.01
C GLN A 80 -16.68 15.92 47.90
N LEU A 81 -16.29 17.04 47.31
CA LEU A 81 -16.26 18.32 48.00
C LEU A 81 -17.69 18.78 48.28
N GLN A 82 -17.93 19.30 49.48
CA GLN A 82 -19.22 19.84 49.90
C GLN A 82 -19.05 21.21 50.57
N THR A 83 -20.08 22.04 50.44
CA THR A 83 -20.14 23.37 51.04
C THR A 83 -21.50 23.65 51.67
N ARG A 84 -21.53 24.55 52.65
CA ARG A 84 -22.75 25.15 53.22
C ARG A 84 -22.50 26.62 53.53
N ALA A 85 -23.54 27.45 53.50
CA ALA A 85 -23.37 28.90 53.71
C ALA A 85 -23.34 29.29 55.20
N ALA A 86 -23.88 28.45 56.09
CA ALA A 86 -23.84 28.63 57.55
C ALA A 86 -23.93 27.28 58.32
N PRO A 87 -23.54 27.20 59.60
CA PRO A 87 -23.49 25.94 60.37
C PRO A 87 -24.82 25.19 60.52
N ALA A 88 -25.95 25.90 60.40
CA ALA A 88 -27.29 25.34 60.52
C ALA A 88 -27.87 24.82 59.18
N GLU A 89 -27.17 25.04 58.07
CA GLU A 89 -27.63 24.63 56.74
C GLU A 89 -27.13 23.23 56.36
N ALA A 90 -27.89 22.57 55.49
CA ALA A 90 -27.52 21.29 54.90
C ALA A 90 -26.29 21.43 53.98
N TRP A 91 -25.45 20.40 53.97
CA TRP A 91 -24.31 20.32 53.06
C TRP A 91 -24.77 20.09 51.63
N SER A 92 -24.17 20.81 50.69
CA SER A 92 -24.41 20.68 49.25
C SER A 92 -23.12 20.29 48.53
N SER A 93 -23.20 19.43 47.52
CA SER A 93 -22.03 19.06 46.71
C SER A 93 -21.51 20.24 45.90
N LEU A 94 -20.21 20.51 45.99
CA LEU A 94 -19.52 21.52 45.20
C LEU A 94 -18.74 20.83 44.08
N GLY A 95 -19.33 20.74 42.90
CA GLY A 95 -18.74 20.07 41.73
C GLY A 95 -18.86 18.54 41.75
N ALA A 96 -18.23 17.89 40.77
CA ALA A 96 -18.20 16.43 40.65
C ALA A 96 -17.18 15.80 41.62
N SER A 97 -17.35 14.51 41.91
CA SER A 97 -16.37 13.74 42.69
C SER A 97 -15.04 13.64 41.96
N VAL A 98 -13.93 13.76 42.69
CA VAL A 98 -12.55 13.71 42.16
C VAL A 98 -11.87 12.42 42.62
N ALA A 99 -11.17 11.73 41.73
CA ALA A 99 -10.42 10.52 42.09
C ALA A 99 -9.13 10.85 42.86
N GLY A 100 -8.81 10.01 43.83
CA GLY A 100 -7.61 10.07 44.65
C GLY A 100 -6.37 9.55 43.94
N THR A 101 -5.32 10.36 43.91
CA THR A 101 -4.06 10.05 43.22
C THR A 101 -2.90 9.74 44.18
N GLY A 102 -3.10 9.80 45.50
CA GLY A 102 -2.03 9.70 46.50
C GLY A 102 -1.31 11.02 46.80
N ALA A 103 -1.71 12.11 46.13
CA ALA A 103 -1.14 13.44 46.28
C ALA A 103 -2.09 14.41 46.99
N SER A 104 -1.58 15.56 47.42
CA SER A 104 -2.43 16.69 47.85
C SER A 104 -3.31 17.14 46.67
N LEU A 105 -4.62 17.10 46.87
CA LEU A 105 -5.62 17.57 45.93
C LEU A 105 -6.02 19.00 46.31
N SER A 106 -6.30 19.80 45.29
CA SER A 106 -6.75 21.18 45.44
C SER A 106 -7.92 21.48 44.51
N ALA A 107 -8.90 22.21 45.01
CA ALA A 107 -10.02 22.74 44.23
C ALA A 107 -10.10 24.26 44.40
N TYR A 108 -10.62 24.95 43.39
CA TYR A 108 -10.78 26.40 43.43
C TYR A 108 -12.24 26.76 43.72
N SER A 109 -12.46 27.65 44.69
CA SER A 109 -13.74 28.29 44.93
C SER A 109 -13.66 29.77 44.55
N ALA A 110 -14.48 30.17 43.59
CA ALA A 110 -14.65 31.56 43.20
C ALA A 110 -15.34 32.36 44.33
N GLY A 111 -14.85 33.58 44.58
CA GLY A 111 -15.39 34.47 45.62
C GLY A 111 -14.99 34.08 47.05
N ARG A 112 -14.69 35.09 47.89
CA ARG A 112 -14.28 34.90 49.29
C ARG A 112 -15.47 35.18 50.20
N ASN A 113 -16.12 34.13 50.74
CA ASN A 113 -17.16 34.30 51.78
C ASN A 113 -16.68 33.64 53.10
N PRO A 114 -16.36 34.41 54.14
CA PRO A 114 -15.82 33.89 55.39
C PRO A 114 -16.81 33.08 56.24
N ALA A 115 -18.12 33.16 55.97
CA ALA A 115 -19.13 32.35 56.67
C ALA A 115 -19.31 30.94 56.07
N ARG A 116 -18.74 30.71 54.87
CA ARG A 116 -18.92 29.49 54.10
C ARG A 116 -17.99 28.39 54.60
N GLU A 117 -18.55 27.22 54.90
CA GLU A 117 -17.79 26.06 55.36
C GLU A 117 -17.60 25.05 54.24
N PHE A 118 -16.50 24.29 54.31
CA PHE A 118 -16.13 23.27 53.33
C PHE A 118 -15.73 21.97 54.04
N LYS A 119 -16.13 20.84 53.47
CA LYS A 119 -15.65 19.52 53.84
C LYS A 119 -15.49 18.65 52.60
N VAL A 120 -14.73 17.57 52.70
CA VAL A 120 -14.64 16.55 51.64
C VAL A 120 -15.13 15.22 52.18
N VAL A 121 -16.03 14.58 51.46
CA VAL A 121 -16.44 13.19 51.74
C VAL A 121 -15.56 12.27 50.91
N GLU A 122 -14.69 11.49 51.56
CA GLU A 122 -13.92 10.44 50.92
C GLU A 122 -14.75 9.16 50.84
N THR A 123 -14.89 8.58 49.65
CA THR A 123 -15.42 7.24 49.39
C THR A 123 -14.27 6.35 48.95
N TYR A 124 -13.90 5.35 49.73
CA TYR A 124 -12.70 4.54 49.47
C TYR A 124 -13.03 3.06 49.35
N PRO A 125 -12.35 2.32 48.46
CA PRO A 125 -12.57 0.90 48.28
C PRO A 125 -12.05 0.16 49.52
N VAL A 126 -12.92 -0.67 50.08
CA VAL A 126 -12.55 -1.69 51.05
C VAL A 126 -12.49 -3.00 50.29
N VAL A 127 -11.27 -3.47 50.04
CA VAL A 127 -11.06 -4.82 49.52
C VAL A 127 -11.23 -5.77 50.69
N ILE A 128 -12.36 -6.47 50.73
CA ILE A 128 -12.50 -7.61 51.63
C ILE A 128 -11.80 -8.76 50.90
N ALA A 129 -10.62 -9.13 51.38
CA ALA A 129 -9.92 -10.29 50.85
C ALA A 129 -10.86 -11.51 50.95
N PRO A 130 -10.99 -12.34 49.89
CA PRO A 130 -11.58 -13.65 50.09
C PRO A 130 -10.70 -14.35 51.13
N PRO A 131 -11.26 -15.01 52.16
CA PRO A 131 -10.45 -15.60 53.21
C PRO A 131 -9.44 -16.54 52.55
N ALA A 132 -8.14 -16.29 52.78
CA ALA A 132 -7.09 -17.18 52.32
C ALA A 132 -7.36 -18.55 52.95
N LEU A 133 -7.82 -19.50 52.14
CA LEU A 133 -8.23 -20.80 52.67
C LEU A 133 -7.02 -21.67 53.06
N LEU A 134 -5.79 -21.31 52.66
CA LEU A 134 -4.56 -21.99 53.07
C LEU A 134 -3.40 -20.99 53.18
N ALA A 135 -2.86 -20.81 54.39
CA ALA A 135 -1.65 -20.01 54.62
C ALA A 135 -0.43 -20.92 54.60
N ASN A 136 0.14 -21.16 53.41
CA ASN A 136 1.41 -21.89 53.28
C ASN A 136 2.63 -20.98 53.59
N GLY A 137 2.44 -19.66 53.64
CA GLY A 137 3.47 -18.71 54.06
C GLY A 137 4.63 -18.59 53.06
N SER A 138 5.15 -17.36 52.91
CA SER A 138 6.38 -17.11 52.17
C SER A 138 7.61 -17.39 53.06
N PHE A 139 8.81 -17.36 52.47
CA PHE A 139 10.06 -17.53 53.23
C PHE A 139 10.44 -16.28 54.04
N GLU A 140 9.56 -15.28 54.10
CA GLU A 140 9.78 -13.97 54.71
C GLU A 140 9.93 -14.04 56.23
N ALA A 141 9.16 -14.90 56.89
CA ALA A 141 9.30 -15.16 58.32
C ALA A 141 10.39 -16.22 58.56
N GLY A 142 11.38 -15.92 59.40
CA GLY A 142 12.48 -16.84 59.72
C GLY A 142 13.64 -16.13 60.42
N SER A 143 14.60 -16.90 60.94
CA SER A 143 15.82 -16.38 61.53
C SER A 143 17.05 -17.12 61.01
N GLY A 144 18.10 -16.36 60.65
CA GLY A 144 19.31 -16.92 60.05
C GLY A 144 19.00 -17.73 58.78
N THR A 145 19.45 -18.98 58.76
CA THR A 145 19.28 -19.92 57.63
C THR A 145 17.96 -20.71 57.65
N ALA A 146 17.07 -20.46 58.62
CA ALA A 146 15.81 -21.19 58.76
C ALA A 146 14.60 -20.31 58.38
N ALA A 147 13.66 -20.87 57.62
CA ALA A 147 12.35 -20.27 57.34
C ALA A 147 11.28 -20.83 58.29
N THR A 148 10.47 -19.96 58.87
CA THR A 148 9.36 -20.34 59.76
C THR A 148 8.36 -21.20 59.00
N SER A 149 7.85 -22.27 59.65
CA SER A 149 6.89 -23.24 59.07
C SER A 149 7.42 -24.10 57.92
N TRP A 150 8.71 -24.03 57.59
CA TRP A 150 9.38 -24.89 56.62
C TRP A 150 10.46 -25.72 57.32
N THR A 151 10.52 -27.00 57.00
CA THR A 151 11.53 -27.94 57.54
C THR A 151 12.49 -28.32 56.44
N THR A 152 13.78 -28.23 56.70
CA THR A 152 14.83 -28.69 55.79
C THR A 152 15.42 -30.00 56.31
N LEU A 153 15.69 -30.92 55.40
CA LEU A 153 16.17 -32.28 55.68
C LEU A 153 17.19 -32.69 54.61
N ALA A 154 17.84 -33.84 54.82
CA ALA A 154 18.86 -34.45 53.98
C ALA A 154 20.30 -33.98 54.21
N SER A 155 21.24 -34.59 53.47
CA SER A 155 22.69 -34.46 53.66
C SER A 155 23.22 -33.03 53.49
N GLN A 156 22.57 -32.24 52.64
CA GLN A 156 22.95 -30.85 52.34
C GLN A 156 21.66 -30.02 52.29
N PRO A 157 21.13 -29.60 53.46
CA PRO A 157 19.81 -28.99 53.56
C PRO A 157 19.78 -27.61 52.91
N PRO A 158 18.68 -27.24 52.23
CA PRO A 158 18.47 -25.87 51.76
C PRO A 158 18.54 -24.86 52.91
N VAL A 159 19.00 -23.65 52.62
CA VAL A 159 19.15 -22.56 53.61
C VAL A 159 18.42 -21.31 53.15
N ARG A 160 17.77 -20.63 54.09
CA ARG A 160 17.18 -19.31 53.87
C ARG A 160 18.29 -18.29 53.63
N ILE A 161 18.13 -17.49 52.58
CA ILE A 161 19.02 -16.37 52.24
C ILE A 161 18.20 -15.10 52.04
N THR A 162 18.82 -13.93 52.25
CA THR A 162 18.18 -12.63 52.03
C THR A 162 18.84 -11.81 50.93
N THR A 163 19.88 -12.36 50.28
CA THR A 163 20.67 -11.65 49.27
C THR A 163 20.06 -11.72 47.88
N PHE A 164 19.18 -12.69 47.62
CA PHE A 164 18.53 -12.89 46.32
C PHE A 164 17.12 -13.46 46.53
N ALA A 165 16.11 -12.60 46.46
CA ALA A 165 14.69 -12.98 46.49
C ALA A 165 14.02 -12.58 45.17
N HIS A 166 12.94 -13.26 44.81
CA HIS A 166 12.08 -12.86 43.70
C HIS A 166 11.16 -11.73 44.15
N SER A 167 10.51 -11.91 45.29
CA SER A 167 9.72 -10.88 45.97
C SER A 167 10.05 -10.89 47.46
N GLY A 168 9.71 -9.82 48.19
CA GLY A 168 10.06 -9.71 49.60
C GLY A 168 11.58 -9.63 49.84
N ILE A 169 12.02 -10.20 50.96
CA ILE A 169 13.40 -10.10 51.46
C ILE A 169 14.10 -11.46 51.59
N ALA A 170 13.44 -12.60 51.34
CA ALA A 170 14.07 -13.90 51.53
C ALA A 170 13.62 -15.01 50.56
N SER A 171 14.58 -15.87 50.19
CA SER A 171 14.34 -17.08 49.41
C SER A 171 15.07 -18.29 50.01
N MET A 172 14.76 -19.49 49.54
CA MET A 172 15.48 -20.72 49.92
C MET A 172 16.52 -21.08 48.87
N ARG A 173 17.80 -21.09 49.26
CA ARG A 173 18.93 -21.56 48.44
C ARG A 173 19.21 -23.02 48.71
N CYS A 174 19.27 -23.84 47.67
CA CYS A 174 19.79 -25.20 47.75
C CYS A 174 21.04 -25.29 46.89
N ALA A 175 22.17 -25.66 47.50
CA ALA A 175 23.46 -25.85 46.83
C ALA A 175 23.99 -27.24 47.18
N LEU A 176 24.06 -28.12 46.18
CA LEU A 176 24.50 -29.50 46.33
C LEU A 176 25.86 -29.71 45.66
N LEU A 177 26.74 -30.42 46.35
CA LEU A 177 28.00 -30.94 45.82
C LEU A 177 28.22 -32.35 46.35
N ASN A 178 28.24 -33.34 45.46
CA ASN A 178 28.54 -34.71 45.82
C ASN A 178 30.06 -34.89 46.00
N VAL A 179 30.46 -35.28 47.21
CA VAL A 179 31.86 -35.52 47.59
C VAL A 179 32.16 -37.00 47.88
N GLY A 180 31.22 -37.92 47.60
CA GLY A 180 31.36 -39.34 47.92
C GLY A 180 30.61 -40.29 46.96
N GLY A 181 30.50 -41.57 47.36
CA GLY A 181 29.87 -42.62 46.55
C GLY A 181 28.34 -42.71 46.64
N ALA A 182 27.69 -41.84 47.42
CA ALA A 182 26.23 -41.76 47.55
C ALA A 182 25.74 -40.40 47.02
N PRO A 183 24.53 -40.30 46.45
CA PRO A 183 23.91 -39.03 46.06
C PRO A 183 23.91 -38.00 47.19
N ALA A 184 24.32 -36.76 46.90
CA ALA A 184 24.01 -35.63 47.78
C ALA A 184 22.56 -35.19 47.52
N GLU A 185 21.81 -35.03 48.61
CA GLU A 185 20.40 -34.64 48.59
C GLU A 185 20.15 -33.43 49.50
N GLY A 186 19.30 -32.52 49.02
CA GLY A 186 18.70 -31.43 49.76
C GLY A 186 17.18 -31.51 49.66
N MET A 187 16.50 -31.37 50.79
CA MET A 187 15.04 -31.46 50.85
C MET A 187 14.46 -30.31 51.67
N LEU A 188 13.41 -29.69 51.15
CA LEU A 188 12.64 -28.62 51.78
C LEU A 188 11.17 -29.05 51.81
N GLN A 189 10.54 -29.04 52.98
CA GLN A 189 9.14 -29.46 53.10
C GLN A 189 8.35 -28.58 54.06
N GLN A 190 7.05 -28.52 53.84
CA GLN A 190 6.10 -27.89 54.74
C GLN A 190 4.83 -28.72 54.77
N THR A 191 4.22 -28.82 55.95
CA THR A 191 2.86 -29.34 56.09
C THR A 191 1.92 -28.19 56.41
N VAL A 192 0.97 -27.94 55.52
CA VAL A 192 -0.08 -26.93 55.70
C VAL A 192 -1.29 -27.64 56.30
N LEU A 193 -1.52 -27.41 57.59
CA LEU A 193 -2.66 -27.91 58.36
C LEU A 193 -3.70 -26.78 58.54
N PRO A 194 -4.99 -27.10 58.77
CA PRO A 194 -6.03 -26.10 58.86
C PRO A 194 -5.97 -25.41 60.23
N ALA A 195 -5.19 -24.35 60.34
CA ALA A 195 -5.40 -23.32 61.35
C ALA A 195 -6.39 -22.29 60.79
N GLY A 196 -7.67 -22.69 60.70
CA GLY A 196 -8.78 -21.76 60.44
C GLY A 196 -9.45 -21.83 59.08
N THR A 197 -8.94 -22.59 58.11
CA THR A 197 -9.55 -22.73 56.78
C THR A 197 -9.21 -24.09 56.16
N ALA A 198 -10.23 -24.87 55.77
CA ALA A 198 -10.08 -26.27 55.37
C ALA A 198 -9.76 -26.42 53.88
N VAL A 199 -8.90 -27.40 53.53
CA VAL A 199 -8.83 -27.92 52.16
C VAL A 199 -10.18 -28.58 51.84
N THR A 200 -10.84 -28.16 50.77
CA THR A 200 -12.17 -28.66 50.39
C THR A 200 -12.03 -29.89 49.49
N SER A 201 -12.58 -31.03 49.94
CA SER A 201 -12.69 -32.24 49.11
C SER A 201 -13.39 -31.94 47.79
N GLY A 202 -12.79 -32.36 46.66
CA GLY A 202 -13.32 -32.13 45.32
C GLY A 202 -13.01 -30.76 44.72
N GLN A 203 -12.47 -29.82 45.49
CA GLN A 203 -12.01 -28.52 44.97
C GLN A 203 -10.65 -28.68 44.28
N ALA A 204 -10.49 -27.99 43.14
CA ALA A 204 -9.21 -27.88 42.45
C ALA A 204 -8.34 -26.79 43.09
N TYR A 205 -7.08 -27.13 43.36
CA TYR A 205 -6.06 -26.21 43.86
C TYR A 205 -4.93 -26.04 42.85
N ALA A 206 -4.56 -24.80 42.57
CA ALA A 206 -3.37 -24.46 41.80
C ALA A 206 -2.16 -24.39 42.74
N PHE A 207 -1.05 -25.03 42.36
CA PHE A 207 0.24 -24.90 43.04
C PHE A 207 1.24 -24.21 42.12
N SER A 208 1.91 -23.19 42.63
CA SER A 208 2.96 -22.48 41.91
C SER A 208 4.08 -22.01 42.82
N PHE A 209 5.26 -21.76 42.25
CA PHE A 209 6.42 -21.19 42.93
C PHE A 209 7.37 -20.56 41.91
N TRP A 210 8.27 -19.70 42.37
CA TRP A 210 9.35 -19.12 41.55
C TRP A 210 10.67 -19.82 41.81
N ILE A 211 11.45 -20.00 40.74
CA ILE A 211 12.77 -20.63 40.79
C ILE A 211 13.80 -19.84 39.99
N LYS A 212 15.03 -19.74 40.50
CA LYS A 212 16.21 -19.28 39.76
C LYS A 212 17.30 -20.34 39.81
N GLN A 213 17.66 -20.90 38.66
CA GLN A 213 18.74 -21.89 38.60
C GLN A 213 20.09 -21.17 38.56
N ILE A 214 21.03 -21.58 39.42
CA ILE A 214 22.36 -20.98 39.54
C ILE A 214 23.42 -21.88 38.89
N SER A 215 23.33 -23.21 39.08
CA SER A 215 24.18 -24.19 38.40
C SER A 215 23.49 -25.54 38.27
N SER A 216 23.93 -26.37 37.31
CA SER A 216 23.47 -27.75 37.15
C SER A 216 24.59 -28.59 36.54
N GLY A 217 25.02 -29.61 37.27
CA GLY A 217 26.02 -30.59 36.85
C GLY A 217 25.39 -31.90 36.36
N PRO A 218 26.23 -32.88 35.96
CA PRO A 218 25.76 -34.16 35.45
C PRO A 218 24.88 -34.90 36.47
N SER A 219 23.74 -35.41 36.01
CA SER A 219 22.78 -36.16 36.83
C SER A 219 22.15 -35.38 38.01
N TYR A 220 22.07 -34.05 37.94
CA TYR A 220 21.31 -33.24 38.90
C TYR A 220 19.81 -33.24 38.56
N ILE A 221 18.98 -33.59 39.54
CA ILE A 221 17.53 -33.72 39.41
C ILE A 221 16.85 -32.79 40.42
N GLN A 222 15.86 -32.03 39.94
CA GLN A 222 15.03 -31.12 40.74
C GLN A 222 13.58 -31.57 40.69
N GLN A 223 12.99 -31.84 41.85
CA GLN A 223 11.66 -32.45 41.95
C GLN A 223 10.81 -31.76 43.01
N TYR A 224 9.50 -31.69 42.78
CA TYR A 224 8.52 -31.38 43.82
C TYR A 224 7.56 -32.54 44.01
N TRP A 225 6.95 -32.63 45.18
CA TRP A 225 5.92 -33.60 45.51
C TRP A 225 4.88 -32.98 46.42
N LEU A 226 3.63 -33.00 45.97
CA LEU A 226 2.47 -32.64 46.77
C LEU A 226 1.83 -33.91 47.32
N GLN A 227 1.57 -33.93 48.63
CA GLN A 227 0.88 -35.02 49.32
C GLN A 227 -0.38 -34.48 50.03
N TRP A 228 -1.53 -35.02 49.69
CA TRP A 228 -2.77 -34.78 50.42
C TRP A 228 -2.79 -35.64 51.68
N LEU A 229 -3.10 -35.01 52.82
CA LEU A 229 -3.14 -35.68 54.12
C LEU A 229 -4.57 -35.75 54.63
N ASN A 230 -4.95 -36.84 55.29
CA ASN A 230 -6.17 -36.91 56.09
C ASN A 230 -5.96 -36.31 57.49
N ALA A 231 -7.02 -36.29 58.31
CA ALA A 231 -6.99 -35.70 59.65
C ALA A 231 -6.00 -36.39 60.62
N SER A 232 -5.60 -37.64 60.37
CA SER A 232 -4.57 -38.34 61.16
C SER A 232 -3.14 -38.10 60.64
N GLY A 233 -2.97 -37.27 59.61
CA GLY A 233 -1.67 -36.99 58.99
C GLY A 233 -1.18 -38.07 58.01
N SER A 234 -2.02 -39.05 57.65
CA SER A 234 -1.68 -40.08 56.66
C SER A 234 -1.88 -39.58 55.24
N VAL A 235 -1.00 -39.97 54.32
CA VAL A 235 -1.09 -39.59 52.90
C VAL A 235 -2.25 -40.34 52.23
N ILE A 236 -3.17 -39.60 51.62
CA ILE A 236 -4.37 -40.13 50.95
C ILE A 236 -4.42 -39.80 49.46
N GLY A 237 -3.41 -39.12 48.93
CA GLY A 237 -3.27 -38.78 47.51
C GLY A 237 -2.09 -37.85 47.28
N GLY A 238 -1.76 -37.55 46.02
CA GLY A 238 -0.68 -36.63 45.70
C GLY A 238 -0.19 -36.72 44.26
N THR A 239 0.79 -35.91 43.91
CA THR A 239 1.33 -35.82 42.54
C THR A 239 2.38 -36.88 42.21
N GLY A 240 2.92 -37.57 43.20
CA GLY A 240 4.24 -38.20 43.08
C GLY A 240 5.36 -37.17 42.89
N LEU A 241 6.59 -37.64 42.68
CA LEU A 241 7.73 -36.77 42.36
C LEU A 241 7.60 -36.25 40.93
N GLN A 242 7.53 -34.94 40.80
CA GLN A 242 7.40 -34.22 39.54
C GLN A 242 8.68 -33.46 39.26
N ASN A 243 9.28 -33.70 38.09
CA ASN A 243 10.48 -32.97 37.68
C ASN A 243 10.12 -31.54 37.30
N PHE A 244 11.02 -30.61 37.61
CA PHE A 244 10.98 -29.25 37.10
C PHE A 244 12.39 -28.79 36.71
N ASN A 245 12.47 -27.75 35.88
CA ASN A 245 13.74 -27.13 35.51
C ASN A 245 13.62 -25.62 35.66
N GLY A 246 14.66 -24.98 36.19
CA GLY A 246 14.78 -23.53 36.20
C GLY A 246 15.58 -23.02 35.00
N THR A 247 15.46 -21.72 34.73
CA THR A 247 16.33 -21.04 33.75
C THR A 247 17.63 -20.60 34.43
N LEU A 248 18.77 -20.86 33.80
CA LEU A 248 20.08 -20.46 34.33
C LEU A 248 20.16 -18.92 34.44
N GLY A 249 20.36 -18.40 35.66
CA GLY A 249 20.55 -16.98 35.92
C GLY A 249 19.28 -16.12 35.95
N ALA A 250 18.09 -16.68 35.71
CA ALA A 250 16.83 -15.94 35.67
C ALA A 250 15.72 -16.59 36.52
N TRP A 251 14.86 -15.76 37.10
CA TRP A 251 13.66 -16.23 37.81
C TRP A 251 12.62 -16.74 36.81
N THR A 252 12.05 -17.91 37.06
CA THR A 252 11.01 -18.54 36.24
C THR A 252 9.89 -19.02 37.16
N LYS A 253 8.64 -18.74 36.82
CA LYS A 253 7.49 -19.26 37.58
C LYS A 253 7.17 -20.68 37.11
N ILE A 254 7.13 -21.62 38.04
CA ILE A 254 6.61 -22.96 37.80
C ILE A 254 5.14 -22.96 38.23
N THR A 255 4.26 -23.21 37.26
CA THR A 255 2.84 -23.40 37.49
C THR A 255 2.49 -24.84 37.18
N THR A 256 1.79 -25.49 38.10
CA THR A 256 1.43 -26.91 37.96
C THR A 256 -0.01 -27.09 37.55
N ALA A 257 -0.32 -28.22 36.92
CA ALA A 257 -1.71 -28.57 36.61
C ALA A 257 -2.52 -28.67 37.91
N ASN A 258 -3.73 -28.12 37.89
CA ASN A 258 -4.61 -28.06 39.06
C ASN A 258 -4.79 -29.45 39.68
N GLN A 259 -4.58 -29.53 40.99
CA GLN A 259 -4.75 -30.77 41.76
C GLN A 259 -6.09 -30.75 42.48
N THR A 260 -6.96 -31.71 42.15
CA THR A 260 -8.23 -31.89 42.85
C THR A 260 -7.99 -32.58 44.18
N ALA A 261 -8.44 -31.98 45.27
CA ALA A 261 -8.25 -32.55 46.59
C ALA A 261 -9.13 -33.80 46.79
N PRO A 262 -8.57 -34.95 47.23
CA PRO A 262 -9.32 -36.19 47.38
C PRO A 262 -10.29 -36.15 48.56
N SER A 263 -11.25 -37.08 48.59
CA SER A 263 -12.19 -37.23 49.70
C SER A 263 -11.48 -37.54 51.02
N GLY A 264 -11.87 -36.88 52.10
CA GLY A 264 -11.27 -37.06 53.43
C GLY A 264 -9.97 -36.27 53.66
N VAL A 265 -9.64 -35.34 52.76
CA VAL A 265 -8.51 -34.42 52.92
C VAL A 265 -8.69 -33.49 54.12
N ALA A 266 -7.62 -33.29 54.86
CA ALA A 266 -7.51 -32.36 55.97
C ALA A 266 -6.30 -31.42 55.85
N GLY A 267 -5.32 -31.72 55.00
CA GLY A 267 -4.16 -30.85 54.79
C GLY A 267 -3.37 -31.21 53.55
N ILE A 268 -2.36 -30.41 53.23
CA ILE A 268 -1.43 -30.66 52.12
C ILE A 268 0.00 -30.52 52.63
N LYS A 269 0.86 -31.45 52.21
CA LYS A 269 2.30 -31.39 52.43
C LYS A 269 3.00 -31.11 51.11
N ILE A 270 3.83 -30.08 51.10
CA ILE A 270 4.62 -29.62 49.97
C ILE A 270 6.06 -30.06 50.22
N ILE A 271 6.68 -30.72 49.25
CA ILE A 271 8.06 -31.20 49.34
C ILE A 271 8.80 -30.79 48.07
N PHE A 272 9.97 -30.19 48.23
CA PHE A 272 10.97 -30.03 47.19
C PHE A 272 12.13 -30.97 47.50
N ARG A 273 12.54 -31.75 46.50
CA ARG A 273 13.62 -32.73 46.57
C ARG A 273 14.63 -32.44 45.48
N LEU A 274 15.89 -32.25 45.87
CA LEU A 274 16.99 -31.90 44.98
C LEU A 274 18.10 -32.93 45.18
N VAL A 275 18.57 -33.54 44.10
CA VAL A 275 19.47 -34.71 44.20
C VAL A 275 20.52 -34.68 43.10
N THR A 276 21.76 -34.94 43.48
CA THR A 276 22.87 -35.19 42.55
C THR A 276 22.99 -36.68 42.22
N GLY A 277 23.59 -37.05 41.09
CA GLY A 277 23.96 -38.46 40.85
C GLY A 277 24.96 -38.98 41.88
N ALA A 278 25.09 -40.31 42.03
CA ALA A 278 26.08 -40.98 42.89
C ALA A 278 27.51 -40.91 42.31
N VAL A 279 27.95 -39.72 41.91
CA VAL A 279 29.21 -39.45 41.24
C VAL A 279 29.89 -38.28 41.95
N VAL A 280 31.13 -38.49 42.39
CA VAL A 280 31.97 -37.45 43.00
C VAL A 280 32.11 -36.29 42.00
N GLY A 281 31.79 -35.07 42.45
CA GLY A 281 31.79 -33.85 41.64
C GLY A 281 30.43 -33.49 41.01
N GLY A 282 29.41 -34.32 41.15
CA GLY A 282 28.03 -33.96 40.77
C GLY A 282 27.57 -32.74 41.58
N LEU A 283 27.02 -31.72 40.93
CA LEU A 283 26.66 -30.46 41.58
C LEU A 283 25.34 -29.90 41.06
N GLY A 284 24.72 -29.02 41.83
CA GLY A 284 23.55 -28.27 41.39
C GLY A 284 23.17 -27.21 42.39
N GLU A 285 22.77 -26.04 41.92
CA GLU A 285 22.40 -24.93 42.78
C GLU A 285 21.21 -24.16 42.23
N LEU A 286 20.24 -23.84 43.09
CA LEU A 286 19.07 -23.04 42.75
C LEU A 286 18.51 -22.25 43.95
N LEU A 287 17.63 -21.30 43.64
CA LEU A 287 16.81 -20.55 44.59
C LEU A 287 15.32 -20.83 44.37
N ILE A 288 14.54 -20.94 45.43
CA ILE A 288 13.07 -21.08 45.41
C ILE A 288 12.44 -19.94 46.19
N ASP A 289 11.39 -19.34 45.66
CA ASP A 289 10.65 -18.25 46.30
C ASP A 289 9.14 -18.27 45.97
N ASP A 290 8.34 -17.49 46.70
CA ASP A 290 6.92 -17.22 46.43
C ASP A 290 6.09 -18.50 46.18
N VAL A 291 6.17 -19.46 47.09
CA VAL A 291 5.41 -20.72 47.01
C VAL A 291 3.94 -20.43 47.34
N GLU A 292 3.01 -20.91 46.51
CA GLU A 292 1.57 -20.66 46.63
C GLU A 292 0.75 -21.94 46.36
N VAL A 293 -0.25 -22.20 47.21
CA VAL A 293 -1.33 -23.18 46.96
C VAL A 293 -2.68 -22.49 47.17
N ALA A 294 -3.48 -22.33 46.10
CA ALA A 294 -4.75 -21.60 46.16
C ALA A 294 -5.89 -22.33 45.44
N PRO A 295 -7.15 -22.25 45.92
CA PRO A 295 -8.29 -22.83 45.22
C PRO A 295 -8.57 -22.09 43.91
N VAL A 296 -8.81 -22.85 42.84
CA VAL A 296 -9.11 -22.30 41.51
C VAL A 296 -10.53 -21.72 41.50
N GLY A 297 -10.66 -20.42 41.24
CA GLY A 297 -11.95 -19.76 40.99
C GLY A 297 -12.49 -18.79 42.06
N ALA A 298 -11.72 -18.40 43.08
CA ALA A 298 -12.15 -17.38 44.06
C ALA A 298 -11.82 -15.95 43.62
N ALA A 299 -12.82 -15.07 43.46
CA ALA A 299 -12.63 -13.64 43.18
C ALA A 299 -12.85 -12.77 44.45
N PRO A 300 -12.11 -11.65 44.64
CA PRO A 300 -12.34 -10.72 45.75
C PRO A 300 -13.67 -9.96 45.62
N VAL A 301 -14.31 -9.63 46.76
CA VAL A 301 -15.45 -8.70 46.80
C VAL A 301 -14.96 -7.34 47.28
N THR A 302 -15.04 -6.35 46.40
CA THR A 302 -14.74 -4.94 46.72
C THR A 302 -16.02 -4.24 47.17
N THR A 303 -16.03 -3.67 48.37
CA THR A 303 -17.10 -2.76 48.84
C THR A 303 -16.54 -1.34 49.00
N THR A 304 -17.38 -0.34 49.27
CA THR A 304 -16.94 1.06 49.45
C THR A 304 -17.41 1.60 50.80
N ALA A 305 -16.53 2.27 51.54
CA ALA A 305 -16.83 2.97 52.79
C ALA A 305 -16.64 4.49 52.63
N THR A 306 -17.29 5.30 53.47
CA THR A 306 -17.17 6.77 53.45
C THR A 306 -16.67 7.36 54.77
N ARG A 307 -15.93 8.48 54.70
CA ARG A 307 -15.59 9.33 55.87
C ARG A 307 -15.44 10.79 55.48
N ASP A 308 -15.64 11.69 56.45
CA ASP A 308 -15.45 13.14 56.27
C ASP A 308 -14.00 13.56 56.55
N LEU A 309 -13.42 14.35 55.65
CA LEU A 309 -12.10 14.95 55.76
C LEU A 309 -12.19 16.47 55.89
N LEU A 310 -11.31 17.04 56.73
CA LEU A 310 -11.19 18.48 56.91
C LEU A 310 -10.47 19.12 55.70
N VAL A 311 -10.99 20.25 55.22
CA VAL A 311 -10.42 20.99 54.10
C VAL A 311 -9.67 22.21 54.62
N THR A 312 -8.43 22.40 54.16
CA THR A 312 -7.66 23.62 54.44
C THR A 312 -7.90 24.66 53.36
N THR A 313 -8.08 25.93 53.73
CA THR A 313 -8.33 27.01 52.76
C THR A 313 -7.18 28.01 52.73
N SER A 314 -6.75 28.42 51.53
CA SER A 314 -5.72 29.45 51.32
C SER A 314 -6.13 30.43 50.22
N ALA A 315 -5.54 31.64 50.19
CA ALA A 315 -5.82 32.62 49.14
C ALA A 315 -5.15 32.20 47.82
N ALA A 316 -5.93 32.14 46.73
CA ALA A 316 -5.45 31.68 45.43
C ALA A 316 -6.20 32.38 44.28
N GLY A 317 -5.65 32.28 43.08
CA GLY A 317 -6.33 32.66 41.84
C GLY A 317 -6.32 31.52 40.82
N GLN A 318 -7.17 31.60 39.81
CA GLN A 318 -7.23 30.65 38.69
C GLN A 318 -6.76 31.32 37.40
N LEU A 319 -5.60 30.91 36.90
CA LEU A 319 -4.99 31.40 35.67
C LEU A 319 -5.45 30.54 34.48
N SER A 320 -6.01 31.11 33.41
CA SER A 320 -6.58 30.37 32.28
C SER A 320 -6.20 30.93 30.91
N TRP A 321 -6.11 30.10 29.87
CA TRP A 321 -5.85 30.53 28.47
C TRP A 321 -6.40 29.54 27.44
N THR A 322 -6.63 29.99 26.20
CA THR A 322 -6.98 29.12 25.07
C THR A 322 -5.74 28.45 24.49
N ALA A 323 -5.67 27.12 24.45
CA ALA A 323 -4.50 26.39 23.97
C ALA A 323 -4.69 25.87 22.54
N ALA A 324 -3.89 26.33 21.58
CA ALA A 324 -3.96 25.89 20.19
C ALA A 324 -3.41 24.47 20.00
N ALA A 325 -4.11 23.65 19.21
CA ALA A 325 -3.68 22.30 18.87
C ALA A 325 -2.28 22.31 18.21
N GLY A 326 -1.37 21.45 18.68
CA GLY A 326 -0.01 21.35 18.14
C GLY A 326 1.00 22.37 18.69
N SER A 327 0.65 23.13 19.73
CA SER A 327 1.58 23.99 20.48
C SER A 327 1.90 23.43 21.87
N ARG A 328 3.03 23.84 22.47
CA ARG A 328 3.36 23.55 23.88
C ARG A 328 3.45 24.84 24.68
N TYR A 329 2.95 24.82 25.91
CA TYR A 329 2.78 26.00 26.76
C TYR A 329 3.43 25.80 28.14
N GLU A 330 4.22 26.76 28.57
CA GLU A 330 4.88 26.79 29.88
C GLU A 330 4.41 28.05 30.63
N PRO A 331 3.45 27.94 31.57
CA PRO A 331 3.02 29.07 32.40
C PRO A 331 4.08 29.39 33.45
N GLN A 332 4.35 30.68 33.67
CA GLN A 332 5.41 31.13 34.57
C GLN A 332 4.93 32.29 35.45
N SER A 333 5.47 32.42 36.67
CA SER A 333 5.30 33.60 37.50
C SER A 333 6.62 34.31 37.78
N SER A 334 6.53 35.59 38.15
CA SER A 334 7.67 36.40 38.53
C SER A 334 7.28 37.37 39.65
N PRO A 335 8.13 37.61 40.66
CA PRO A 335 7.90 38.66 41.64
C PRO A 335 8.31 40.06 41.13
N ASP A 336 9.15 40.14 40.10
CA ASP A 336 9.89 41.35 39.71
C ASP A 336 9.92 41.63 38.20
N LEU A 337 9.25 40.80 37.38
CA LEU A 337 9.30 40.76 35.91
C LEU A 337 10.65 40.34 35.29
N VAL A 338 11.67 40.08 36.11
CA VAL A 338 13.03 39.71 35.65
C VAL A 338 13.23 38.21 35.78
N THR A 339 12.96 37.67 36.96
CA THR A 339 13.16 36.25 37.28
C THR A 339 11.85 35.50 37.12
N TRP A 340 11.78 34.60 36.14
CA TRP A 340 10.58 33.83 35.84
C TRP A 340 10.74 32.39 36.31
N THR A 341 9.78 31.92 37.10
CA THR A 341 9.73 30.55 37.63
C THR A 341 8.59 29.80 36.96
N SER A 342 8.84 28.57 36.53
CA SER A 342 7.81 27.72 35.93
C SER A 342 6.76 27.34 36.97
N LEU A 343 5.48 27.50 36.62
CA LEU A 343 4.34 27.17 37.49
C LEU A 343 3.86 25.73 37.31
N ALA A 344 4.15 25.12 36.16
CA ALA A 344 3.80 23.75 35.82
C ALA A 344 4.76 23.21 34.73
N PRO A 345 4.89 21.88 34.57
CA PRO A 345 5.51 21.29 33.38
C PRO A 345 4.85 21.79 32.09
N GLU A 346 5.55 21.68 30.96
CA GLU A 346 4.99 22.05 29.65
C GLU A 346 3.67 21.33 29.37
N LEU A 347 2.66 22.10 28.99
CA LEU A 347 1.31 21.65 28.69
C LEU A 347 1.09 21.65 27.17
N ALA A 348 0.65 20.52 26.63
CA ALA A 348 0.26 20.43 25.23
C ALA A 348 -1.08 21.15 24.98
N GLY A 349 -1.16 21.90 23.89
CA GLY A 349 -2.38 22.46 23.38
C GLY A 349 -3.18 21.45 22.56
N ASP A 350 -4.46 21.36 22.86
CA ASP A 350 -5.44 20.42 22.32
C ASP A 350 -6.65 21.15 21.69
N GLY A 351 -6.58 22.47 21.55
CA GLY A 351 -7.68 23.30 21.05
C GLY A 351 -8.66 23.77 22.14
N GLN A 352 -8.47 23.38 23.41
CA GLN A 352 -9.38 23.71 24.52
C GLN A 352 -8.80 24.78 25.47
N ILE A 353 -9.63 25.28 26.41
CA ILE A 353 -9.18 26.17 27.48
C ILE A 353 -8.41 25.37 28.53
N ARG A 354 -7.22 25.85 28.89
CA ARG A 354 -6.41 25.34 30.01
C ARG A 354 -6.52 26.28 31.21
N SER A 355 -6.45 25.73 32.42
CA SER A 355 -6.48 26.49 33.67
C SER A 355 -5.52 25.93 34.73
N LEU A 356 -4.97 26.79 35.59
CA LEU A 356 -4.06 26.46 36.69
C LEU A 356 -4.41 27.27 37.95
N ILE A 357 -4.44 26.63 39.12
CA ILE A 357 -4.60 27.33 40.40
C ILE A 357 -3.23 27.87 40.83
N VAL A 358 -3.13 29.17 41.07
CA VAL A 358 -1.90 29.85 41.48
C VAL A 358 -2.05 30.47 42.87
N PRO A 359 -1.07 30.32 43.77
CA PRO A 359 -1.13 30.90 45.11
C PRO A 359 -1.02 32.43 45.04
N LEU A 360 -1.90 33.16 45.72
CA LEU A 360 -1.79 34.63 45.85
C LEU A 360 -1.11 34.98 47.18
N SER A 361 0.09 34.44 47.36
CA SER A 361 0.82 34.49 48.64
C SER A 361 1.67 35.76 48.84
N ARG A 362 1.89 36.52 47.76
CA ARG A 362 2.75 37.70 47.74
C ARG A 362 1.95 38.98 47.50
N ALA A 363 2.47 40.10 47.98
CA ALA A 363 1.86 41.42 47.77
C ALA A 363 1.91 41.89 46.31
N THR A 364 2.87 41.40 45.51
CA THR A 364 3.02 41.64 44.06
C THR A 364 3.51 40.36 43.40
N GLU A 365 2.84 39.92 42.33
CA GLU A 365 3.23 38.77 41.52
C GLU A 365 2.72 38.93 40.07
N PHE A 366 3.52 38.53 39.10
CA PHE A 366 3.27 38.66 37.66
C PHE A 366 3.17 37.27 37.02
N PHE A 367 2.37 37.13 35.97
CA PHE A 367 2.14 35.87 35.27
C PHE A 367 2.36 36.03 33.77
N ARG A 368 2.96 35.01 33.13
CA ARG A 368 3.12 34.92 31.68
C ARG A 368 2.95 33.49 31.17
N LEU A 369 2.76 33.36 29.86
CA LEU A 369 2.74 32.08 29.17
C LEU A 369 3.86 32.05 28.11
N ARG A 370 4.75 31.06 28.19
CA ARG A 370 5.81 30.81 27.20
C ARG A 370 5.38 29.68 26.25
N VAL A 371 5.54 29.85 24.95
CA VAL A 371 5.22 28.82 23.94
C VAL A 371 6.51 28.18 23.41
N THR A 372 6.62 26.85 23.39
CA THR A 372 7.81 26.11 22.95
C THR A 372 7.62 25.37 21.62
N PRO A 373 8.62 25.36 20.71
CA PRO A 373 8.52 24.67 19.41
C PRO A 373 8.61 23.14 19.52
N ILE A 374 7.92 22.41 18.62
CA ILE A 374 8.07 20.95 18.44
C ILE A 374 9.33 20.66 17.62
N ALA A 375 10.14 19.70 18.08
CA ALA A 375 11.27 19.17 17.32
C ALA A 375 10.77 18.27 16.18
N VAL A 376 11.11 18.63 14.93
CA VAL A 376 10.73 17.86 13.72
C VAL A 376 11.89 16.94 13.36
N GLU A 377 11.62 15.65 13.23
CA GLU A 377 12.58 14.64 12.81
C GLU A 377 12.83 14.71 11.29
N ALA A 378 14.07 14.45 10.87
CA ALA A 378 14.44 14.52 9.46
C ALA A 378 13.96 13.28 8.68
N PRO A 379 13.70 13.40 7.36
CA PRO A 379 13.48 12.24 6.51
C PRO A 379 14.71 11.32 6.47
N THR A 380 14.48 10.03 6.20
CA THR A 380 15.53 8.98 6.18
C THR A 380 15.65 8.35 4.79
N ASN A 381 16.64 7.46 4.60
CA ASN A 381 16.82 6.68 3.36
C ASN A 381 16.84 7.51 2.06
N ILE A 382 17.50 8.68 2.10
CA ILE A 382 17.65 9.52 0.92
C ILE A 382 18.60 8.84 -0.05
N ARG A 383 18.16 8.73 -1.31
CA ARG A 383 18.88 8.07 -2.37
C ARG A 383 18.69 8.80 -3.69
N VAL A 384 19.68 8.69 -4.57
CA VAL A 384 19.52 9.10 -5.97
C VAL A 384 18.59 8.11 -6.64
N VAL A 385 17.62 8.64 -7.38
CA VAL A 385 16.75 7.89 -8.28
C VAL A 385 16.84 8.51 -9.67
N THR A 386 16.40 7.75 -10.67
CA THR A 386 16.52 8.23 -12.04
C THR A 386 15.60 9.45 -12.26
N ALA A 387 16.15 10.63 -12.53
CA ALA A 387 15.40 11.84 -12.89
C ALA A 387 14.72 11.68 -14.25
N ASN A 388 15.32 10.86 -15.11
CA ASN A 388 15.12 10.80 -16.55
C ASN A 388 15.32 12.17 -17.23
N GLN A 389 16.07 13.09 -16.62
CA GLN A 389 16.24 14.42 -17.18
C GLN A 389 17.72 14.75 -17.17
N ALA A 390 18.25 15.10 -18.35
CA ALA A 390 19.59 15.66 -18.46
C ALA A 390 19.72 16.88 -17.53
N ASP A 391 20.92 17.08 -16.96
CA ASP A 391 21.20 18.24 -16.11
C ASP A 391 20.36 18.24 -14.82
N ALA A 392 19.92 17.07 -14.36
CA ALA A 392 19.09 16.97 -13.17
C ALA A 392 19.51 15.81 -12.26
N ILE A 393 19.22 15.95 -10.96
CA ILE A 393 19.41 14.90 -9.96
C ILE A 393 18.04 14.54 -9.38
N GLY A 394 17.63 13.28 -9.55
CA GLY A 394 16.41 12.74 -8.97
C GLY A 394 16.71 12.20 -7.57
N LEU A 395 15.85 12.53 -6.61
CA LEU A 395 15.97 12.09 -5.21
C LEU A 395 14.71 11.40 -4.74
N ALA A 396 14.84 10.39 -3.90
CA ALA A 396 13.76 9.79 -3.12
C ALA A 396 14.18 9.55 -1.67
N TRP A 397 13.24 9.57 -0.74
CA TRP A 397 13.46 9.41 0.70
C TRP A 397 12.25 8.79 1.40
N ASP A 398 12.45 8.31 2.62
CA ASP A 398 11.36 7.89 3.48
C ASP A 398 10.82 9.09 4.24
N ALA A 399 9.49 9.14 4.40
CA ALA A 399 8.81 10.23 5.08
C ALA A 399 9.34 10.43 6.52
N SER A 400 9.35 11.67 6.98
CA SER A 400 9.66 11.98 8.37
C SER A 400 8.66 11.28 9.31
N PRO A 401 9.13 10.66 10.39
CA PRO A 401 8.25 10.05 11.39
C PRO A 401 7.49 11.09 12.23
N THR A 402 7.80 12.39 12.10
CA THR A 402 7.06 13.45 12.80
C THR A 402 5.67 13.64 12.21
N ALA A 403 4.63 13.45 13.03
CA ALA A 403 3.25 13.69 12.63
C ALA A 403 3.01 15.17 12.27
N GLY A 404 2.22 15.40 11.22
CA GLY A 404 1.79 16.75 10.80
C GLY A 404 2.73 17.48 9.85
N VAL A 405 3.81 16.85 9.36
CA VAL A 405 4.70 17.42 8.33
C VAL A 405 3.88 17.86 7.12
N THR A 406 4.00 19.14 6.75
CA THR A 406 3.25 19.79 5.68
C THR A 406 3.99 19.77 4.34
N GLY A 407 5.28 19.42 4.34
CA GLY A 407 6.07 19.24 3.12
C GLY A 407 7.54 18.97 3.37
N TYR A 408 8.32 18.92 2.30
CA TYR A 408 9.77 18.77 2.31
C TYR A 408 10.46 19.84 1.49
N ARG A 409 11.72 20.12 1.82
CA ARG A 409 12.62 21.00 1.07
C ARG A 409 13.93 20.27 0.79
N ILE A 410 14.35 20.28 -0.47
CA ILE A 410 15.68 19.82 -0.89
C ILE A 410 16.64 21.01 -0.78
N LEU A 411 17.81 20.76 -0.20
CA LEU A 411 18.96 21.67 -0.20
C LEU A 411 20.02 21.09 -1.13
N TYR A 412 20.61 21.92 -1.99
CA TYR A 412 21.62 21.49 -2.96
C TYR A 412 22.68 22.57 -3.21
N GLY A 413 23.88 22.16 -3.61
CA GLY A 413 24.95 23.07 -4.01
C GLY A 413 26.19 22.32 -4.48
N LEU A 414 27.13 22.98 -5.15
CA LEU A 414 28.36 22.33 -5.59
C LEU A 414 29.17 21.83 -4.40
N VAL A 415 29.78 20.65 -4.54
CA VAL A 415 30.69 20.11 -3.50
C VAL A 415 31.79 21.14 -3.22
N GLY A 416 31.96 21.49 -1.94
CA GLY A 416 32.91 22.50 -1.48
C GLY A 416 32.33 23.92 -1.33
N SER A 417 31.14 24.19 -1.86
CA SER A 417 30.47 25.50 -1.77
C SER A 417 29.34 25.56 -0.72
N GLY A 418 29.01 24.43 -0.09
CA GLY A 418 27.84 24.29 0.78
C GLY A 418 26.51 24.31 -0.01
N PHE A 419 25.38 24.32 0.71
CA PHE A 419 24.05 24.38 0.09
C PHE A 419 23.73 25.81 -0.37
N THR A 420 23.90 26.08 -1.66
CA THR A 420 23.64 27.40 -2.27
C THR A 420 22.24 27.54 -2.86
N GLY A 421 21.54 26.43 -3.05
CA GLY A 421 20.18 26.35 -3.59
C GLY A 421 19.25 25.54 -2.70
N SER A 422 17.96 25.81 -2.82
CA SER A 422 16.91 25.03 -2.17
C SER A 422 15.65 24.93 -3.04
N LEU A 423 14.91 23.84 -2.91
CA LEU A 423 13.66 23.59 -3.63
C LEU A 423 12.60 23.02 -2.68
N ASP A 424 11.47 23.72 -2.54
CA ASP A 424 10.30 23.21 -1.83
C ASP A 424 9.52 22.26 -2.75
N VAL A 425 9.19 21.08 -2.24
CA VAL A 425 8.59 20.00 -3.03
C VAL A 425 7.23 19.54 -2.50
N GLY A 426 6.72 20.18 -1.44
CA GLY A 426 5.46 19.78 -0.81
C GLY A 426 5.58 18.41 -0.10
N ALA A 427 4.45 17.75 0.16
CA ALA A 427 4.39 16.49 0.93
C ALA A 427 4.71 15.24 0.09
N VAL A 428 5.66 15.32 -0.83
CA VAL A 428 6.16 14.19 -1.63
C VAL A 428 7.38 13.56 -0.98
N THR A 429 7.66 12.30 -1.31
CA THR A 429 8.85 11.57 -0.86
C THR A 429 9.88 11.33 -1.96
N SER A 430 9.72 12.02 -3.09
CA SER A 430 10.69 12.05 -4.18
C SER A 430 10.52 13.32 -5.02
N ALA A 431 11.62 13.86 -5.55
CA ALA A 431 11.58 15.03 -6.43
C ALA A 431 12.89 15.19 -7.23
N VAL A 432 12.87 16.05 -8.25
CA VAL A 432 14.04 16.38 -9.09
C VAL A 432 14.58 17.74 -8.73
N VAL A 433 15.91 17.86 -8.71
CA VAL A 433 16.62 19.14 -8.75
C VAL A 433 17.08 19.38 -10.19
N PRO A 434 16.40 20.25 -10.98
CA PRO A 434 16.74 20.51 -12.37
C PRO A 434 17.80 21.61 -12.54
N GLY A 435 18.32 21.76 -13.75
CA GLY A 435 19.17 22.91 -14.15
C GLY A 435 20.58 22.87 -13.54
N LEU A 436 21.09 21.68 -13.27
CA LEU A 436 22.39 21.42 -12.68
C LEU A 436 23.44 21.20 -13.77
N ARG A 437 24.67 21.64 -13.53
CA ARG A 437 25.76 21.55 -14.51
C ARG A 437 26.23 20.10 -14.65
N GLN A 438 26.15 19.52 -15.85
CA GLN A 438 26.71 18.18 -16.09
C GLN A 438 28.18 18.08 -15.70
N GLY A 439 28.57 16.91 -15.20
CA GLY A 439 29.93 16.62 -14.76
C GLY A 439 30.33 17.30 -13.45
N ALA A 440 29.49 18.15 -12.87
CA ALA A 440 29.72 18.78 -11.57
C ALA A 440 29.06 18.02 -10.41
N SER A 441 29.82 17.80 -9.32
CA SER A 441 29.29 17.09 -8.15
C SER A 441 28.51 18.07 -7.28
N TYR A 442 27.29 17.69 -6.91
CA TYR A 442 26.44 18.44 -5.99
C TYR A 442 26.35 17.70 -4.65
N GLN A 443 26.39 18.45 -3.55
CA GLN A 443 26.02 17.99 -2.21
C GLN A 443 24.52 18.25 -2.01
N LEU A 444 23.77 17.25 -1.54
CA LEU A 444 22.31 17.33 -1.37
C LEU A 444 21.88 16.92 0.05
N ALA A 445 20.77 17.48 0.53
CA ALA A 445 20.09 17.10 1.76
C ALA A 445 18.58 17.38 1.67
N VAL A 446 17.77 16.71 2.50
CA VAL A 446 16.32 16.96 2.57
C VAL A 446 15.93 17.33 4.01
N VAL A 447 15.05 18.32 4.16
CA VAL A 447 14.44 18.70 5.44
C VAL A 447 12.92 18.55 5.39
N ALA A 448 12.30 18.16 6.50
CA ALA A 448 10.86 18.16 6.69
C ALA A 448 10.37 19.53 7.19
N LEU A 449 9.20 19.95 6.73
CA LEU A 449 8.56 21.22 7.07
C LEU A 449 7.31 20.96 7.93
N LEU A 450 7.15 21.70 9.02
CA LEU A 450 5.97 21.74 9.88
C LEU A 450 5.61 23.23 10.11
N SER A 451 4.36 23.57 10.40
CA SER A 451 3.95 24.97 10.56
C SER A 451 4.86 25.75 11.54
N GLY A 452 5.71 26.63 11.00
CA GLY A 452 6.69 27.41 11.76
C GLY A 452 7.95 26.67 12.25
N SER A 453 8.18 25.41 11.87
CA SER A 453 9.35 24.60 12.28
C SER A 453 9.89 23.75 11.12
N THR A 454 11.18 23.43 11.15
CA THR A 454 11.82 22.55 10.15
C THR A 454 12.71 21.53 10.84
N SER A 455 12.84 20.34 10.28
CA SER A 455 13.81 19.37 10.78
C SER A 455 15.25 19.87 10.57
N PRO A 456 16.23 19.32 11.29
CA PRO A 456 17.62 19.35 10.82
C PRO A 456 17.71 18.82 9.39
N ALA A 457 18.73 19.25 8.64
CA ALA A 457 19.12 18.55 7.42
C ALA A 457 19.33 17.08 7.77
N SER A 458 18.74 16.19 6.99
CA SER A 458 18.92 14.74 7.10
C SER A 458 20.37 14.38 7.43
N ALA A 459 20.56 13.52 8.44
CA ALA A 459 21.88 13.05 8.86
C ALA A 459 22.52 12.20 7.75
N GLY A 460 23.15 12.87 6.80
CA GLY A 460 23.66 12.26 5.57
C GLY A 460 23.48 13.20 4.39
N SER A 461 24.24 14.30 4.36
CA SER A 461 24.47 14.96 3.09
C SER A 461 25.26 14.00 2.21
N PHE A 462 24.75 13.63 1.04
CA PHE A 462 25.47 12.81 0.07
C PHE A 462 25.75 13.63 -1.17
N THR A 463 26.66 13.12 -2.00
CA THR A 463 27.02 13.74 -3.25
C THR A 463 26.42 12.99 -4.42
N ALA A 464 25.91 13.72 -5.40
CA ALA A 464 25.43 13.16 -6.64
C ALA A 464 25.81 14.06 -7.82
N GLN A 465 25.86 13.45 -8.98
CA GLN A 465 26.12 14.12 -10.25
C GLN A 465 24.81 14.16 -11.04
N PRO A 466 24.53 15.23 -11.78
CA PRO A 466 23.41 15.26 -12.70
C PRO A 466 23.51 14.11 -13.69
N GLU A 467 22.37 13.53 -14.06
CA GLU A 467 22.33 12.46 -15.06
C GLU A 467 22.97 12.94 -16.35
N ALA A 468 23.88 12.13 -16.89
CA ALA A 468 24.29 12.28 -18.27
C ALA A 468 23.04 12.04 -19.13
N GLY A 469 22.73 12.97 -20.03
CA GLY A 469 21.58 12.80 -20.91
C GLY A 469 21.67 11.48 -21.67
N SER A 470 20.62 10.66 -21.59
CA SER A 470 20.49 9.39 -22.32
C SER A 470 20.36 9.57 -23.83
N GLY A 471 20.32 10.82 -24.32
CA GLY A 471 19.91 11.16 -25.68
C GLY A 471 18.40 10.99 -25.91
N VAL A 472 17.63 10.68 -24.85
CA VAL A 472 16.19 10.44 -24.90
C VAL A 472 15.47 11.28 -23.86
N ASP A 473 14.52 12.10 -24.31
CA ASP A 473 13.57 12.80 -23.45
C ASP A 473 12.50 11.82 -22.93
N PRO A 474 12.28 11.71 -21.63
CA PRO A 474 11.35 10.74 -21.07
C PRO A 474 9.89 11.14 -21.23
N LEU A 475 9.02 10.16 -21.43
CA LEU A 475 7.58 10.40 -21.45
C LEU A 475 7.09 10.94 -20.10
N PHE A 476 7.62 10.38 -19.01
CA PHE A 476 7.23 10.74 -17.65
C PHE A 476 8.45 11.02 -16.77
N SER A 477 8.41 12.13 -16.05
CA SER A 477 9.47 12.57 -15.14
C SER A 477 8.89 12.75 -13.74
N LEU A 478 9.72 13.12 -12.77
CA LEU A 478 9.26 13.42 -11.41
C LEU A 478 8.40 14.71 -11.34
N THR A 479 8.29 15.47 -12.42
CA THR A 479 7.38 16.62 -12.52
C THR A 479 6.05 16.28 -13.20
N THR A 480 5.87 15.04 -13.67
CA THR A 480 4.61 14.59 -14.27
C THR A 480 3.48 14.63 -13.23
N PRO A 481 2.35 15.31 -13.50
CA PRO A 481 1.19 15.27 -12.62
C PRO A 481 0.64 13.84 -12.50
N LEU A 482 0.45 13.36 -11.27
CA LEU A 482 0.00 12.00 -10.99
C LEU A 482 -1.44 12.00 -10.47
N GLU A 483 -2.26 11.07 -10.97
CA GLU A 483 -3.56 10.79 -10.39
C GLU A 483 -3.41 10.16 -8.98
N PRO A 484 -4.41 10.30 -8.09
CA PRO A 484 -4.35 9.72 -6.74
C PRO A 484 -4.08 8.21 -6.75
N SER A 485 -3.32 7.72 -5.77
CA SER A 485 -3.07 6.28 -5.62
C SER A 485 -4.37 5.50 -5.38
N VAL A 486 -4.50 4.34 -6.02
CA VAL A 486 -5.61 3.39 -5.78
C VAL A 486 -5.46 2.64 -4.45
N LEU A 487 -4.28 2.67 -3.83
CA LEU A 487 -4.02 2.07 -2.52
C LEU A 487 -3.30 3.10 -1.63
N VAL A 488 -3.92 3.44 -0.50
CA VAL A 488 -3.41 4.43 0.46
C VAL A 488 -3.33 3.80 1.84
N ASP A 489 -2.12 3.75 2.39
CA ASP A 489 -1.89 3.33 3.77
C ASP A 489 -2.00 4.54 4.71
N THR A 490 -2.94 4.49 5.66
CA THR A 490 -3.17 5.53 6.66
C THR A 490 -2.91 4.98 8.08
N PRO A 491 -2.74 5.84 9.10
CA PRO A 491 -2.57 5.39 10.48
C PRO A 491 -3.72 4.51 11.01
N THR A 492 -4.92 4.60 10.43
CA THR A 492 -6.14 3.94 10.94
C THR A 492 -6.75 2.92 9.99
N ALA A 493 -6.37 2.90 8.71
CA ALA A 493 -6.85 1.94 7.72
C ALA A 493 -5.93 1.81 6.50
N LEU A 494 -6.01 0.67 5.82
CA LEU A 494 -5.59 0.54 4.42
C LEU A 494 -6.79 0.85 3.52
N ILE A 495 -6.69 1.85 2.66
CA ILE A 495 -7.77 2.30 1.79
C ILE A 495 -7.49 1.83 0.36
N THR A 496 -8.40 1.08 -0.24
CA THR A 496 -8.36 0.71 -1.67
C THR A 496 -9.49 1.40 -2.42
N THR A 497 -9.19 2.10 -3.50
CA THR A 497 -10.20 2.72 -4.36
C THR A 497 -10.13 2.16 -5.78
N LEU A 498 -11.29 1.90 -6.37
CA LEU A 498 -11.41 1.38 -7.73
C LEU A 498 -12.73 1.79 -8.38
N ALA A 499 -12.83 1.66 -9.69
CA ALA A 499 -14.08 1.74 -10.43
C ALA A 499 -14.56 0.34 -10.82
N ASP A 500 -15.86 0.23 -11.09
CA ASP A 500 -16.48 -0.96 -11.64
C ASP A 500 -17.47 -0.59 -12.75
N ARG A 501 -17.73 -1.56 -13.64
CA ARG A 501 -18.69 -1.46 -14.73
C ARG A 501 -19.84 -2.44 -14.52
N ALA A 502 -20.97 -2.12 -15.12
CA ALA A 502 -22.09 -3.05 -15.20
C ALA A 502 -21.79 -4.28 -16.08
N ARG A 503 -22.29 -5.45 -15.67
CA ARG A 503 -22.17 -6.79 -16.28
C ARG A 503 -23.55 -7.42 -16.47
N ASP A 504 -23.70 -8.39 -17.39
CA ASP A 504 -25.00 -9.04 -17.63
C ASP A 504 -25.34 -10.10 -16.57
N ARG A 505 -24.33 -10.89 -16.18
CA ARG A 505 -24.45 -12.11 -15.36
C ARG A 505 -23.35 -12.20 -14.30
N HIS A 506 -23.18 -13.35 -13.67
CA HIS A 506 -22.13 -13.65 -12.69
C HIS A 506 -20.86 -14.17 -13.36
N ALA A 507 -19.68 -13.91 -12.77
CA ALA A 507 -18.38 -14.23 -13.37
C ALA A 507 -18.16 -15.71 -13.71
N ARG A 508 -18.86 -16.60 -13.01
CA ARG A 508 -18.70 -18.06 -13.12
C ARG A 508 -19.81 -18.73 -13.94
N GLU A 509 -20.70 -17.95 -14.55
CA GLU A 509 -21.87 -18.46 -15.26
C GLU A 509 -21.57 -18.80 -16.73
N ALA A 510 -20.84 -19.90 -16.94
CA ALA A 510 -20.36 -20.31 -18.25
C ALA A 510 -21.46 -20.68 -19.27
N VAL A 511 -22.62 -21.15 -18.80
CA VAL A 511 -23.68 -21.67 -19.70
C VAL A 511 -24.33 -20.58 -20.55
N PHE A 512 -24.31 -19.33 -20.09
CA PHE A 512 -24.97 -18.21 -20.78
C PHE A 512 -24.01 -17.31 -21.55
N HIS A 513 -22.70 -17.42 -21.34
CA HIS A 513 -21.67 -16.63 -22.05
C HIS A 513 -22.03 -15.12 -22.11
N ALA A 514 -22.29 -14.50 -20.96
CA ALA A 514 -22.77 -13.11 -20.92
C ALA A 514 -22.10 -12.22 -19.85
N TYR A 515 -21.11 -12.71 -19.12
CA TYR A 515 -20.47 -11.91 -18.07
C TYR A 515 -19.51 -10.84 -18.64
N ASP A 516 -18.65 -11.25 -19.56
CA ASP A 516 -17.58 -10.42 -20.10
C ASP A 516 -18.08 -9.46 -21.21
N HIS A 517 -19.28 -9.64 -21.74
CA HIS A 517 -19.80 -8.75 -22.76
C HIS A 517 -20.01 -7.29 -22.28
N TYR A 518 -20.25 -6.40 -23.25
CA TYR A 518 -20.67 -5.02 -23.00
C TYR A 518 -22.12 -4.80 -23.44
N LEU A 519 -22.98 -4.42 -22.50
CA LEU A 519 -24.39 -4.12 -22.76
C LEU A 519 -24.56 -2.79 -23.50
N THR A 520 -25.66 -2.63 -24.23
CA THR A 520 -26.01 -1.35 -24.85
C THR A 520 -26.02 -0.22 -23.80
N PHE A 521 -25.53 0.96 -24.18
CA PHE A 521 -25.40 2.13 -23.30
C PHE A 521 -24.46 1.93 -22.10
N TYR A 522 -23.44 1.06 -22.20
CA TYR A 522 -22.47 0.81 -21.13
C TYR A 522 -21.72 2.06 -20.62
N TRP A 523 -21.70 3.15 -21.38
CA TRP A 523 -21.05 4.42 -21.00
C TRP A 523 -21.99 5.38 -20.27
N GLU A 524 -23.25 5.04 -20.08
CA GLU A 524 -24.26 5.96 -19.57
C GLU A 524 -24.87 5.41 -18.29
N GLN A 525 -24.52 6.01 -17.15
CA GLN A 525 -25.07 5.68 -15.84
C GLN A 525 -24.83 4.21 -15.44
N ARG A 526 -23.65 3.66 -15.76
CA ARG A 526 -23.26 2.24 -15.54
C ARG A 526 -21.89 2.05 -14.90
N VAL A 527 -21.28 3.15 -14.45
CA VAL A 527 -20.01 3.12 -13.73
C VAL A 527 -20.27 3.33 -12.26
N ALA A 528 -19.69 2.45 -11.44
CA ALA A 528 -19.64 2.57 -10.00
C ALA A 528 -18.21 2.89 -9.56
N GLN A 529 -18.09 3.55 -8.42
CA GLN A 529 -16.83 3.75 -7.72
C GLN A 529 -16.92 3.07 -6.36
N ILE A 530 -15.83 2.43 -5.96
CA ILE A 530 -15.76 1.62 -4.76
C ILE A 530 -14.56 2.11 -3.95
N GLU A 531 -14.78 2.38 -2.68
CA GLU A 531 -13.78 2.63 -1.67
C GLU A 531 -13.91 1.54 -0.59
N ILE A 532 -12.82 0.83 -0.36
CA ILE A 532 -12.71 -0.23 0.64
C ILE A 532 -11.79 0.29 1.75
N VAL A 533 -12.35 0.52 2.93
CA VAL A 533 -11.63 0.98 4.12
C VAL A 533 -11.39 -0.22 5.03
N ASP A 534 -10.16 -0.71 5.03
CA ASP A 534 -9.73 -1.85 5.84
C ASP A 534 -9.07 -1.37 7.13
N GLN A 535 -9.87 -1.30 8.20
CA GLN A 535 -9.38 -0.99 9.53
C GLN A 535 -8.72 -2.20 10.20
N VAL A 536 -9.05 -3.42 9.77
CA VAL A 536 -8.48 -4.67 10.32
C VAL A 536 -6.97 -4.70 10.08
N ALA A 537 -6.52 -4.21 8.92
CA ALA A 537 -5.10 -4.00 8.60
C ALA A 537 -4.33 -3.16 9.64
N LYS A 538 -5.03 -2.33 10.42
CA LYS A 538 -4.46 -1.43 11.45
C LYS A 538 -4.96 -1.73 12.87
N GLY A 539 -5.37 -2.98 13.12
CA GLY A 539 -5.83 -3.43 14.44
C GLY A 539 -7.27 -3.05 14.81
N GLY A 540 -8.00 -2.45 13.87
CA GLY A 540 -9.45 -2.29 13.93
C GLY A 540 -10.20 -3.60 13.67
N LYS A 541 -11.51 -3.51 13.47
CA LYS A 541 -12.40 -4.69 13.33
C LYS A 541 -13.27 -4.69 12.07
N LYS A 542 -13.20 -3.62 11.28
CA LYS A 542 -14.15 -3.36 10.20
C LYS A 542 -13.47 -3.37 8.84
N LEU A 543 -14.16 -3.96 7.88
CA LEU A 543 -13.95 -3.76 6.46
C LEU A 543 -15.19 -3.05 5.90
N ILE A 544 -15.02 -1.80 5.48
CA ILE A 544 -16.13 -0.93 5.07
C ILE A 544 -16.07 -0.72 3.57
N PHE A 545 -17.18 -0.94 2.88
CA PHE A 545 -17.35 -0.75 1.44
C PHE A 545 -18.24 0.45 1.22
N ASN A 546 -17.64 1.58 0.88
CA ASN A 546 -18.36 2.74 0.40
C ASN A 546 -18.41 2.69 -1.12
N TYR A 547 -19.56 2.94 -1.72
CA TYR A 547 -19.64 3.00 -3.16
C TYR A 547 -20.60 4.07 -3.66
N THR A 548 -20.21 4.66 -4.79
CA THR A 548 -20.92 5.75 -5.46
C THR A 548 -21.32 5.28 -6.85
N THR A 549 -22.60 5.39 -7.18
CA THR A 549 -23.14 5.04 -8.51
C THR A 549 -23.75 6.25 -9.20
N GLN A 550 -23.73 6.25 -10.54
CA GLN A 550 -24.30 7.32 -11.37
C GLN A 550 -25.84 7.25 -11.48
N ALA A 551 -26.44 6.12 -11.10
CA ALA A 551 -27.88 5.93 -11.00
C ALA A 551 -28.23 5.30 -9.65
N LYS A 552 -29.40 5.66 -9.12
CA LYS A 552 -29.87 5.15 -7.83
C LYS A 552 -30.14 3.65 -7.92
N LEU A 553 -29.77 2.90 -6.88
CA LEU A 553 -29.94 1.46 -6.80
C LEU A 553 -31.21 1.11 -6.04
N ASN A 554 -31.95 0.11 -6.50
CA ASN A 554 -33.11 -0.45 -5.81
C ASN A 554 -33.37 -1.93 -6.22
N PRO A 555 -33.01 -2.92 -5.39
CA PRO A 555 -32.26 -2.78 -4.14
C PRO A 555 -30.76 -2.57 -4.37
N ALA A 556 -30.08 -1.92 -3.42
CA ALA A 556 -28.62 -1.78 -3.39
C ALA A 556 -27.95 -3.05 -2.85
N GLU A 557 -28.01 -4.15 -3.61
CA GLU A 557 -27.52 -5.44 -3.15
C GLU A 557 -25.98 -5.51 -3.07
N PHE A 558 -25.49 -6.03 -1.95
CA PHE A 558 -24.07 -6.27 -1.66
C PHE A 558 -23.87 -7.72 -1.25
N ARG A 559 -22.96 -8.42 -1.94
CA ARG A 559 -22.67 -9.83 -1.70
C ARG A 559 -21.21 -10.03 -1.32
N ALA A 560 -20.95 -10.92 -0.36
CA ALA A 560 -19.61 -11.26 0.09
C ALA A 560 -19.47 -12.73 0.50
N PHE A 561 -18.24 -13.25 0.40
CA PHE A 561 -17.85 -14.62 0.72
C PHE A 561 -18.57 -15.66 -0.16
N PHE A 562 -18.04 -15.88 -1.36
CA PHE A 562 -18.58 -16.84 -2.31
C PHE A 562 -18.65 -18.26 -1.72
N ARG A 563 -19.70 -18.99 -2.10
CA ARG A 563 -20.03 -20.33 -1.60
C ARG A 563 -20.13 -21.35 -2.74
N GLY A 564 -20.85 -20.99 -3.81
CA GLY A 564 -20.89 -21.76 -5.05
C GLY A 564 -21.38 -23.21 -4.98
N ILE A 565 -22.20 -23.61 -3.98
CA ILE A 565 -22.58 -25.02 -3.78
C ILE A 565 -23.69 -25.47 -4.74
N THR A 566 -24.72 -24.65 -4.89
CA THR A 566 -25.90 -25.00 -5.72
C THR A 566 -25.99 -24.19 -7.00
N THR A 567 -25.46 -22.97 -7.00
CA THR A 567 -25.41 -22.09 -8.15
C THR A 567 -24.08 -21.34 -8.18
N VAL A 568 -23.71 -20.85 -9.35
CA VAL A 568 -22.52 -20.01 -9.58
C VAL A 568 -22.69 -18.55 -9.09
N ALA A 569 -23.76 -18.28 -8.34
CA ALA A 569 -24.16 -16.97 -7.84
C ALA A 569 -24.40 -16.96 -6.31
N GLU A 570 -24.01 -18.03 -5.62
CA GLU A 570 -24.31 -18.23 -4.21
C GLU A 570 -23.20 -17.69 -3.29
N TYR A 571 -23.58 -16.83 -2.33
CA TYR A 571 -22.69 -16.21 -1.35
C TYR A 571 -23.18 -16.46 0.08
N HIS A 572 -22.27 -16.55 1.05
CA HIS A 572 -22.60 -16.69 2.47
C HIS A 572 -23.16 -15.40 3.08
N HIS A 573 -22.87 -14.25 2.49
CA HIS A 573 -23.38 -12.95 2.92
C HIS A 573 -24.05 -12.25 1.75
N ASN A 574 -25.34 -11.95 1.88
CA ASN A 574 -26.11 -11.18 0.92
C ASN A 574 -27.02 -10.21 1.67
N VAL A 575 -26.77 -8.90 1.53
CA VAL A 575 -27.46 -7.83 2.26
C VAL A 575 -27.76 -6.65 1.35
N ILE A 576 -28.66 -5.78 1.79
CA ILE A 576 -28.89 -4.49 1.13
C ILE A 576 -28.02 -3.44 1.83
N ALA A 577 -27.15 -2.79 1.07
CA ALA A 577 -26.31 -1.72 1.59
C ALA A 577 -27.14 -0.50 1.99
N SER A 578 -26.63 0.23 2.98
CA SER A 578 -27.28 1.42 3.50
C SER A 578 -27.12 2.59 2.53
N TYR A 579 -28.22 3.19 2.10
CA TYR A 579 -28.21 4.42 1.30
C TYR A 579 -27.85 5.63 2.17
N LEU A 580 -26.81 6.36 1.79
CA LEU A 580 -26.29 7.51 2.52
C LEU A 580 -26.79 8.86 1.98
N GLY A 581 -27.31 8.88 0.76
CA GLY A 581 -27.79 10.09 0.10
C GLY A 581 -27.18 10.30 -1.28
N SER A 582 -27.56 11.41 -1.91
CA SER A 582 -27.14 11.78 -3.25
C SER A 582 -26.58 13.20 -3.29
N ASN A 583 -25.60 13.43 -4.16
CA ASN A 583 -25.02 14.76 -4.40
C ASN A 583 -24.90 15.00 -5.90
N PRO A 584 -24.91 16.27 -6.37
CA PRO A 584 -24.49 16.59 -7.72
C PRO A 584 -23.10 16.03 -7.98
N SER A 585 -22.91 15.33 -9.11
CA SER A 585 -21.62 14.76 -9.44
C SER A 585 -20.63 15.88 -9.78
N VAL A 586 -19.57 15.99 -8.99
CA VAL A 586 -18.45 16.91 -9.28
C VAL A 586 -17.66 16.41 -10.50
N ARG A 587 -17.65 15.09 -10.72
CA ARG A 587 -16.85 14.42 -11.75
C ARG A 587 -17.57 14.31 -13.07
N TYR A 588 -18.89 14.18 -13.05
CA TYR A 588 -19.72 14.04 -14.23
C TYR A 588 -20.73 15.19 -14.27
N PRO A 589 -20.34 16.36 -14.82
CA PRO A 589 -21.20 17.53 -14.84
C PRO A 589 -22.60 17.21 -15.38
N GLY A 590 -23.62 17.54 -14.60
CA GLY A 590 -25.04 17.28 -14.93
C GLY A 590 -25.58 15.93 -14.47
N GLU A 591 -24.74 15.02 -13.96
CA GLU A 591 -25.17 13.74 -13.37
C GLU A 591 -25.27 13.84 -11.83
N THR A 592 -25.86 12.82 -11.21
CA THR A 592 -26.01 12.70 -9.75
C THR A 592 -25.25 11.48 -9.24
N ASP A 593 -24.47 11.67 -8.18
CA ASP A 593 -23.73 10.61 -7.48
C ASP A 593 -24.58 10.12 -6.30
N TYR A 594 -24.91 8.82 -6.27
CA TYR A 594 -25.67 8.16 -5.20
C TYR A 594 -24.73 7.31 -4.35
N ASN A 595 -24.77 7.47 -3.03
CA ASN A 595 -23.77 6.90 -2.12
C ASN A 595 -24.38 5.82 -1.23
N TYR A 596 -23.64 4.73 -1.05
CA TYR A 596 -24.03 3.57 -0.25
C TYR A 596 -22.88 3.09 0.61
N THR A 597 -23.20 2.34 1.67
CA THR A 597 -22.19 1.66 2.48
C THR A 597 -22.63 0.28 2.94
N ALA A 598 -21.68 -0.66 2.97
CA ALA A 598 -21.81 -1.96 3.62
C ALA A 598 -20.59 -2.19 4.53
N THR A 599 -20.77 -2.89 5.65
CA THR A 599 -19.68 -3.15 6.61
C THR A 599 -19.63 -4.62 6.96
N LEU A 600 -18.43 -5.20 6.92
CA LEU A 600 -18.15 -6.56 7.37
C LEU A 600 -17.26 -6.49 8.62
N GLU A 601 -17.59 -7.30 9.62
CA GLU A 601 -16.81 -7.47 10.86
C GLU A 601 -16.47 -8.95 11.13
N THR A 602 -17.20 -9.86 10.48
CA THR A 602 -17.13 -11.31 10.70
C THR A 602 -16.77 -12.01 9.41
N LYS A 603 -15.82 -12.95 9.50
CA LYS A 603 -15.45 -13.87 8.43
C LYS A 603 -16.46 -15.01 8.37
N LEU A 604 -17.14 -15.15 7.23
CA LEU A 604 -18.07 -16.24 6.97
C LEU A 604 -17.47 -17.26 5.98
N PRO A 605 -17.82 -18.55 6.14
CA PRO A 605 -18.77 -19.14 7.12
C PRO A 605 -18.19 -19.43 8.52
N GLU A 606 -16.91 -19.15 8.76
CA GLU A 606 -16.19 -19.52 9.99
C GLU A 606 -16.73 -18.85 11.26
N ASN A 607 -17.55 -17.80 11.11
CA ASN A 607 -18.22 -17.07 12.19
C ASN A 607 -17.24 -16.59 13.28
N ARG A 608 -16.11 -16.03 12.84
CA ARG A 608 -15.08 -15.41 13.68
C ARG A 608 -14.82 -13.96 13.24
N PRO A 609 -14.23 -13.11 14.08
CA PRO A 609 -13.80 -11.78 13.65
C PRO A 609 -12.91 -11.83 12.41
N LEU A 610 -13.03 -10.82 11.54
CA LEU A 610 -12.11 -10.62 10.42
C LEU A 610 -10.67 -10.43 10.93
N GLN A 611 -9.72 -10.99 10.18
CA GLN A 611 -8.29 -10.95 10.46
C GLN A 611 -7.52 -10.62 9.19
N THR A 612 -6.33 -10.05 9.33
CA THR A 612 -5.40 -9.87 8.21
C THR A 612 -5.13 -11.20 7.51
N GLY A 613 -5.17 -11.20 6.18
CA GLY A 613 -5.06 -12.38 5.34
C GLY A 613 -6.39 -13.04 4.98
N ASP A 614 -7.50 -12.64 5.58
CA ASP A 614 -8.82 -13.15 5.19
C ASP A 614 -9.17 -12.78 3.75
N ARG A 615 -9.74 -13.75 3.03
CA ARG A 615 -10.23 -13.59 1.65
C ARG A 615 -11.70 -13.21 1.64
N VAL A 616 -12.05 -12.18 0.88
CA VAL A 616 -13.40 -11.66 0.72
C VAL A 616 -13.68 -11.48 -0.77
N GLU A 617 -14.29 -12.49 -1.40
CA GLU A 617 -14.88 -12.32 -2.73
C GLU A 617 -16.14 -11.46 -2.60
N ILE A 618 -16.27 -10.42 -3.43
CA ILE A 618 -17.31 -9.40 -3.37
C ILE A 618 -17.90 -9.21 -4.76
N GLU A 619 -19.22 -8.99 -4.80
CA GLU A 619 -19.93 -8.53 -5.98
C GLU A 619 -20.98 -7.49 -5.55
N ILE A 620 -21.02 -6.35 -6.25
CA ILE A 620 -21.99 -5.28 -6.01
C ILE A 620 -22.96 -5.28 -7.19
N SER A 621 -24.21 -5.68 -6.97
CA SER A 621 -25.22 -5.64 -8.03
C SER A 621 -25.63 -4.19 -8.28
N GLN A 622 -25.64 -3.79 -9.55
CA GLN A 622 -26.12 -2.49 -9.99
C GLN A 622 -27.58 -2.62 -10.47
N PHE A 623 -28.49 -2.94 -9.55
CA PHE A 623 -29.93 -2.94 -9.85
C PHE A 623 -30.46 -1.52 -9.76
N LEU A 624 -30.66 -0.91 -10.92
CA LEU A 624 -30.94 0.52 -11.09
C LEU A 624 -32.43 0.78 -10.92
N GLU A 625 -32.79 1.78 -10.11
CA GLU A 625 -34.17 2.20 -9.89
C GLU A 625 -34.76 2.84 -11.15
N SER A 626 -33.97 3.68 -11.81
CA SER A 626 -34.29 4.30 -13.09
C SER A 626 -33.01 4.69 -13.83
N VAL A 627 -33.09 4.72 -15.15
CA VAL A 627 -31.98 5.03 -16.06
C VAL A 627 -32.51 5.75 -17.28
N ARG A 628 -31.65 6.53 -17.93
CA ARG A 628 -32.01 7.20 -19.19
C ARG A 628 -32.25 6.18 -20.30
N ASN A 629 -31.37 5.19 -20.42
CA ASN A 629 -31.41 4.14 -21.43
C ASN A 629 -30.97 2.79 -20.86
N GLY A 630 -31.28 1.70 -21.56
CA GLY A 630 -30.93 0.33 -21.18
C GLY A 630 -31.94 -0.32 -20.25
N ARG A 631 -31.55 -1.45 -19.65
CA ARG A 631 -32.37 -2.21 -18.68
C ARG A 631 -32.12 -1.72 -17.25
N LEU A 632 -32.76 -2.37 -16.28
CA LEU A 632 -32.63 -2.01 -14.85
C LEU A 632 -31.68 -2.94 -14.08
N ASN A 633 -31.53 -4.21 -14.48
CA ASN A 633 -30.78 -5.19 -13.69
C ASN A 633 -29.38 -5.44 -14.27
N TYR A 634 -28.35 -5.19 -13.48
CA TYR A 634 -26.95 -5.46 -13.80
C TYR A 634 -26.20 -6.04 -12.61
N TYR A 635 -25.16 -6.81 -12.90
CA TYR A 635 -24.21 -7.29 -11.91
C TYR A 635 -22.92 -6.46 -11.98
N GLY A 636 -22.13 -6.51 -10.91
CA GLY A 636 -20.80 -5.90 -10.87
C GLY A 636 -19.71 -6.89 -11.25
N THR A 637 -18.48 -6.41 -11.33
CA THR A 637 -17.32 -7.30 -11.45
C THR A 637 -17.12 -8.06 -10.13
N THR A 638 -16.87 -9.37 -10.22
CA THR A 638 -16.46 -10.16 -9.06
C THR A 638 -15.02 -9.83 -8.67
N LEU A 639 -14.84 -9.27 -7.46
CA LEU A 639 -13.57 -8.81 -6.93
C LEU A 639 -13.13 -9.73 -5.78
N LEU A 640 -11.83 -10.04 -5.71
CA LEU A 640 -11.26 -10.67 -4.52
C LEU A 640 -10.47 -9.65 -3.72
N TYR A 641 -10.93 -9.34 -2.52
CA TYR A 641 -10.19 -8.54 -1.55
C TYR A 641 -9.47 -9.43 -0.55
N VAL A 642 -8.19 -9.15 -0.28
CA VAL A 642 -7.43 -9.80 0.80
C VAL A 642 -7.18 -8.77 1.89
N VAL A 643 -7.67 -9.05 3.10
CA VAL A 643 -7.56 -8.14 4.25
C VAL A 643 -6.09 -7.86 4.57
N GLY A 644 -5.73 -6.59 4.68
CA GLY A 644 -4.38 -6.06 4.84
C GLY A 644 -3.56 -5.98 3.57
N GLN A 645 -4.14 -6.30 2.41
CA GLN A 645 -3.41 -6.38 1.14
C GLN A 645 -4.10 -5.62 -0.01
N GLY A 646 -5.43 -5.58 -0.05
CA GLY A 646 -6.20 -4.95 -1.14
C GLY A 646 -6.79 -5.94 -2.13
N VAL A 647 -7.26 -5.44 -3.27
CA VAL A 647 -7.82 -6.26 -4.37
C VAL A 647 -6.73 -7.08 -5.05
N ARG A 648 -7.03 -8.34 -5.38
CA ARG A 648 -6.11 -9.28 -6.04
C ARG A 648 -6.76 -9.96 -7.25
N PRO A 649 -6.02 -10.17 -8.35
CA PRO A 649 -6.43 -11.11 -9.39
C PRO A 649 -6.66 -12.49 -8.76
N TRP A 650 -7.66 -13.23 -9.23
CA TRP A 650 -8.10 -14.46 -8.57
C TRP A 650 -8.37 -15.62 -9.53
N TYR A 651 -8.36 -16.81 -8.96
CA TYR A 651 -8.77 -18.05 -9.62
C TYR A 651 -9.56 -18.91 -8.64
N GLN A 652 -10.29 -19.87 -9.20
CA GLN A 652 -11.06 -20.87 -8.50
C GLN A 652 -10.15 -22.00 -8.00
N GLU A 653 -10.24 -22.32 -6.71
CA GLU A 653 -9.72 -23.59 -6.20
C GLU A 653 -10.77 -24.70 -6.36
N ASN A 654 -10.35 -25.94 -6.65
CA ASN A 654 -11.18 -27.14 -6.74
C ASN A 654 -12.21 -27.16 -7.90
N GLU A 655 -11.79 -26.88 -9.14
CA GLU A 655 -12.65 -27.02 -10.34
C GLU A 655 -13.31 -28.41 -10.50
N SER A 656 -12.76 -29.45 -9.88
CA SER A 656 -13.11 -30.86 -10.13
C SER A 656 -13.96 -31.55 -9.05
N VAL A 657 -14.44 -30.85 -8.02
CA VAL A 657 -15.27 -31.48 -6.97
C VAL A 657 -16.76 -31.21 -7.22
N ALA A 658 -17.44 -32.16 -7.86
CA ALA A 658 -18.90 -32.15 -7.95
C ALA A 658 -19.51 -32.11 -6.54
N GLY A 659 -20.18 -31.01 -6.20
CA GLY A 659 -20.79 -30.79 -4.87
C GLY A 659 -19.84 -30.29 -3.78
N GLY A 660 -18.60 -29.92 -4.11
CA GLY A 660 -17.65 -29.27 -3.19
C GLY A 660 -17.84 -27.75 -3.10
N SER A 661 -17.41 -27.14 -1.99
CA SER A 661 -17.37 -25.69 -1.86
C SER A 661 -16.34 -25.11 -2.85
N ILE A 662 -16.80 -24.19 -3.70
CA ILE A 662 -15.95 -23.45 -4.62
C ILE A 662 -15.52 -22.16 -3.91
N ASP A 663 -14.22 -21.89 -3.83
CA ASP A 663 -13.69 -20.66 -3.20
C ASP A 663 -12.70 -19.95 -4.13
N SER A 664 -12.59 -18.64 -3.97
CA SER A 664 -11.61 -17.81 -4.66
C SER A 664 -10.29 -17.76 -3.93
N ARG A 665 -9.21 -17.90 -4.69
CA ARG A 665 -7.85 -17.69 -4.21
C ARG A 665 -7.16 -16.60 -5.01
N PRO A 666 -6.27 -15.81 -4.36
CA PRO A 666 -5.39 -14.93 -5.10
C PRO A 666 -4.58 -15.74 -6.10
N LEU A 667 -4.50 -15.26 -7.33
CA LEU A 667 -3.61 -15.83 -8.34
C LEU A 667 -2.18 -15.82 -7.81
N PRO A 668 -1.38 -16.88 -8.03
CA PRO A 668 0.06 -16.84 -7.80
C PRO A 668 0.69 -15.66 -8.55
N THR A 669 1.70 -15.01 -7.97
CA THR A 669 2.30 -13.79 -8.55
C THR A 669 2.98 -14.04 -9.89
N ASN A 670 3.54 -15.24 -10.13
CA ASN A 670 4.07 -15.64 -11.44
C ASN A 670 2.99 -15.79 -12.52
N ALA A 671 1.70 -15.63 -12.16
CA ALA A 671 0.59 -15.58 -13.10
C ALA A 671 0.14 -14.16 -13.46
N TRP A 672 0.69 -13.15 -12.78
CA TRP A 672 0.27 -11.76 -12.91
C TRP A 672 0.99 -11.09 -14.09
N LEU A 673 0.64 -11.48 -15.31
CA LEU A 673 1.30 -10.96 -16.51
C LEU A 673 1.26 -9.42 -16.59
N GLY A 674 0.20 -8.78 -16.09
CA GLY A 674 0.07 -7.33 -16.00
C GLY A 674 0.21 -6.76 -14.57
N GLY A 675 0.82 -7.48 -13.63
CA GLY A 675 0.81 -7.09 -12.21
C GLY A 675 -0.61 -7.06 -11.64
N LEU A 676 -0.97 -6.03 -10.88
CA LEU A 676 -2.32 -5.85 -10.34
C LEU A 676 -3.38 -5.53 -11.40
N THR A 677 -2.97 -5.16 -12.62
CA THR A 677 -3.92 -4.97 -13.74
C THR A 677 -4.39 -6.30 -14.34
N THR A 678 -3.78 -7.43 -13.93
CA THR A 678 -4.09 -8.76 -14.44
C THR A 678 -5.55 -9.14 -14.19
N LEU A 679 -6.22 -9.63 -15.22
CA LEU A 679 -7.58 -10.14 -15.14
C LEU A 679 -7.62 -11.50 -14.43
N PRO A 680 -8.62 -11.75 -13.56
CA PRO A 680 -8.90 -13.09 -13.01
C PRO A 680 -9.08 -14.14 -14.11
N TYR A 681 -8.96 -15.44 -13.78
CA TYR A 681 -9.24 -16.51 -14.76
C TYR A 681 -10.64 -16.36 -15.38
N GLN A 682 -10.76 -16.74 -16.66
CA GLN A 682 -12.02 -16.60 -17.38
C GLN A 682 -12.92 -17.81 -17.14
N TYR A 683 -13.90 -17.65 -16.25
CA TYR A 683 -14.85 -18.69 -15.90
C TYR A 683 -16.17 -18.63 -16.70
N SER A 684 -16.47 -17.51 -17.34
CA SER A 684 -17.68 -17.34 -18.14
C SER A 684 -17.59 -17.94 -19.55
N ASN A 685 -16.42 -18.46 -19.93
CA ASN A 685 -16.14 -19.08 -21.23
C ASN A 685 -16.48 -18.14 -22.42
N GLU A 686 -16.13 -16.86 -22.33
CA GLU A 686 -16.34 -15.82 -23.35
C GLU A 686 -15.02 -15.34 -23.97
N PRO A 687 -14.24 -16.20 -24.64
CA PRO A 687 -12.88 -15.87 -25.04
C PRO A 687 -12.79 -14.64 -25.97
N ALA A 688 -13.83 -14.38 -26.77
CA ALA A 688 -13.90 -13.22 -27.68
C ALA A 688 -13.89 -11.86 -26.96
N ASP A 689 -14.42 -11.77 -25.75
CA ASP A 689 -14.50 -10.51 -25.00
C ASP A 689 -13.32 -10.30 -24.05
N ARG A 690 -12.40 -11.26 -23.99
CA ARG A 690 -11.33 -11.28 -22.99
C ARG A 690 -10.42 -10.06 -23.04
N PHE A 691 -10.11 -9.56 -24.23
CA PHE A 691 -9.25 -8.37 -24.42
C PHE A 691 -10.00 -7.04 -24.37
N LYS A 692 -11.30 -7.06 -24.06
CA LYS A 692 -12.12 -5.84 -23.93
C LYS A 692 -12.27 -5.37 -22.49
N GLN A 693 -11.76 -6.13 -21.53
CA GLN A 693 -12.01 -5.91 -20.11
C GLN A 693 -11.14 -4.79 -19.53
N THR A 694 -11.67 -4.08 -18.54
CA THR A 694 -10.92 -3.10 -17.74
C THR A 694 -9.84 -3.78 -16.90
N ALA A 695 -8.72 -3.11 -16.66
CA ALA A 695 -7.73 -3.52 -15.65
C ALA A 695 -8.39 -3.81 -14.28
N GLY A 696 -7.92 -4.85 -13.60
CA GLY A 696 -8.51 -5.31 -12.32
C GLY A 696 -8.43 -4.32 -11.16
N ASN A 697 -7.54 -3.33 -11.27
CA ASN A 697 -7.33 -2.25 -10.30
C ASN A 697 -7.73 -0.87 -10.84
N ILE A 698 -8.61 -0.80 -11.85
CA ILE A 698 -9.01 0.45 -12.50
C ILE A 698 -9.43 1.52 -11.49
N ALA A 699 -8.86 2.72 -11.59
CA ALA A 699 -9.08 3.79 -10.63
C ALA A 699 -10.44 4.48 -10.86
N PRO A 700 -11.04 5.11 -9.83
CA PRO A 700 -12.24 5.92 -9.98
C PRO A 700 -12.12 7.03 -11.04
N ALA A 701 -10.92 7.62 -11.19
CA ALA A 701 -10.63 8.64 -12.19
C ALA A 701 -10.71 8.10 -13.63
N SER A 702 -10.45 6.81 -13.83
CA SER A 702 -10.40 6.17 -15.14
C SER A 702 -11.71 5.48 -15.54
N GLY A 703 -12.55 5.05 -14.60
CA GLY A 703 -13.71 4.20 -14.88
C GLY A 703 -14.63 4.73 -15.99
N GLN A 704 -15.12 5.96 -15.86
CA GLN A 704 -16.00 6.57 -16.87
C GLN A 704 -15.25 6.98 -18.15
N PRO A 705 -14.08 7.65 -18.08
CA PRO A 705 -13.27 7.90 -19.27
C PRO A 705 -12.94 6.66 -20.09
N PHE A 706 -12.71 5.50 -19.45
CA PHE A 706 -12.51 4.22 -20.13
C PHE A 706 -13.75 3.84 -20.96
N MET A 707 -14.96 3.96 -20.40
CA MET A 707 -16.19 3.64 -21.13
C MET A 707 -16.43 4.60 -22.30
N LEU A 708 -16.11 5.89 -22.12
CA LEU A 708 -16.21 6.88 -23.19
C LEU A 708 -15.17 6.64 -24.30
N GLY A 709 -13.94 6.28 -23.92
CA GLY A 709 -12.89 5.89 -24.86
C GLY A 709 -13.24 4.63 -25.64
N ARG A 710 -13.80 3.63 -24.96
CA ARG A 710 -14.33 2.42 -25.59
C ARG A 710 -15.44 2.78 -26.61
N ARG A 711 -16.34 3.69 -26.26
CA ARG A 711 -17.41 4.15 -27.16
C ARG A 711 -16.81 4.71 -28.46
N LEU A 712 -15.82 5.59 -28.36
CA LEU A 712 -15.11 6.14 -29.52
C LEU A 712 -14.40 5.05 -30.34
N HIS A 713 -13.71 4.14 -29.67
CA HIS A 713 -12.96 3.04 -30.29
C HIS A 713 -13.87 2.11 -31.14
N HIS A 714 -15.13 1.95 -30.72
CA HIS A 714 -16.13 1.11 -31.38
C HIS A 714 -17.07 1.88 -32.33
N THR A 715 -16.86 3.20 -32.51
CA THR A 715 -17.65 4.05 -33.41
C THR A 715 -17.05 4.05 -34.81
N GLU A 716 -17.90 3.92 -35.83
CA GLU A 716 -17.55 4.19 -37.22
C GLU A 716 -17.57 5.70 -37.49
N PHE A 717 -16.46 6.28 -37.95
CA PHE A 717 -16.34 7.73 -38.18
C PHE A 717 -17.04 8.20 -39.48
N ASP A 718 -17.49 7.26 -40.31
CA ASP A 718 -18.33 7.51 -41.49
C ASP A 718 -19.77 7.83 -41.04
N THR A 719 -20.42 6.91 -40.34
CA THR A 719 -21.85 6.96 -40.05
C THR A 719 -22.17 7.37 -38.61
N GLY A 720 -21.19 7.33 -37.71
CA GLY A 720 -21.37 7.41 -36.26
C GLY A 720 -22.00 6.14 -35.65
N ALA A 721 -22.26 5.10 -36.44
CA ALA A 721 -22.80 3.83 -35.92
C ALA A 721 -21.76 3.14 -35.02
N HIS A 722 -22.22 2.37 -34.04
CA HIS A 722 -21.33 1.54 -33.24
C HIS A 722 -21.30 0.13 -33.84
N THR A 723 -20.15 -0.52 -33.73
CA THR A 723 -19.98 -1.92 -34.16
C THR A 723 -20.83 -2.90 -33.35
N GLU A 724 -21.22 -2.55 -32.12
CA GLU A 724 -22.19 -3.33 -31.36
C GLU A 724 -23.64 -2.93 -31.66
N ALA A 725 -24.46 -3.96 -31.89
CA ALA A 725 -25.89 -3.78 -32.14
C ALA A 725 -26.62 -3.12 -30.95
N GLY A 726 -27.62 -2.30 -31.27
CA GLY A 726 -28.53 -1.68 -30.30
C GLY A 726 -28.03 -0.37 -29.69
N ASN A 727 -26.78 0.02 -29.92
CA ASN A 727 -26.27 1.33 -29.53
C ASN A 727 -26.70 2.42 -30.54
N PRO A 728 -27.04 3.64 -30.07
CA PRO A 728 -27.46 4.73 -30.95
C PRO A 728 -26.28 5.31 -31.75
N VAL A 729 -26.58 5.97 -32.87
CA VAL A 729 -25.58 6.72 -33.65
C VAL A 729 -24.94 7.82 -32.81
N PHE A 730 -23.61 7.86 -32.77
CA PHE A 730 -22.85 8.96 -32.19
C PHE A 730 -22.73 10.09 -33.21
N VAL A 731 -23.79 10.90 -33.31
CA VAL A 731 -23.94 11.95 -34.33
C VAL A 731 -22.74 12.89 -34.42
N THR A 732 -22.07 13.20 -33.30
CA THR A 732 -20.91 14.11 -33.29
C THR A 732 -19.67 13.51 -33.94
N GLN A 733 -19.60 12.19 -34.16
CA GLN A 733 -18.48 11.53 -34.86
C GLN A 733 -18.82 11.15 -36.31
N ALA A 734 -20.08 11.29 -36.73
CA ALA A 734 -20.48 10.95 -38.08
C ALA A 734 -19.89 11.95 -39.10
N GLY A 735 -19.47 11.44 -40.26
CA GLY A 735 -18.93 12.23 -41.37
C GLY A 735 -17.51 12.77 -41.16
N LYS A 736 -16.74 12.22 -40.21
CA LYS A 736 -15.35 12.61 -39.92
C LYS A 736 -14.30 11.75 -40.61
N LEU A 737 -14.71 10.69 -41.30
CA LEU A 737 -13.78 9.84 -42.03
C LEU A 737 -13.18 10.64 -43.19
N GLY A 738 -11.85 10.56 -43.36
CA GLY A 738 -11.15 11.29 -44.40
C GLY A 738 -11.57 10.89 -45.82
N PRO A 739 -11.19 11.68 -46.84
CA PRO A 739 -11.54 11.40 -48.24
C PRO A 739 -11.06 10.02 -48.71
N LYS A 740 -9.95 9.54 -48.15
CA LYS A 740 -9.35 8.24 -48.38
C LYS A 740 -8.97 7.63 -47.02
N PHE A 741 -9.08 6.31 -46.92
CA PHE A 741 -8.86 5.57 -45.67
C PHE A 741 -8.65 4.07 -45.92
N VAL A 742 -8.23 3.35 -44.88
CA VAL A 742 -8.13 1.88 -44.82
C VAL A 742 -9.35 1.30 -44.07
N ALA A 743 -9.66 1.84 -42.89
CA ALA A 743 -10.71 1.34 -42.00
C ALA A 743 -11.66 2.47 -41.53
N LYS A 744 -12.89 2.10 -41.15
CA LYS A 744 -13.92 3.04 -40.67
C LYS A 744 -13.95 3.21 -39.16
N SER A 745 -13.38 2.25 -38.42
CA SER A 745 -13.29 2.25 -36.96
C SER A 745 -12.04 1.49 -36.51
N CYS A 746 -11.60 1.72 -35.27
CA CYS A 746 -10.41 1.04 -34.74
C CYS A 746 -10.60 -0.48 -34.68
N VAL A 747 -11.79 -0.94 -34.28
CA VAL A 747 -12.11 -2.37 -34.13
C VAL A 747 -12.33 -3.10 -35.44
N GLU A 748 -12.47 -2.40 -36.58
CA GLU A 748 -12.50 -3.06 -37.88
C GLU A 748 -11.19 -3.83 -38.10
N CYS A 749 -10.04 -3.20 -37.83
CA CYS A 749 -8.73 -3.86 -37.89
C CYS A 749 -8.40 -4.64 -36.60
N HIS A 750 -8.66 -4.04 -35.43
CA HIS A 750 -8.39 -4.64 -34.13
C HIS A 750 -9.57 -5.46 -33.62
N VAL A 751 -9.90 -6.54 -34.33
CA VAL A 751 -11.04 -7.41 -34.01
C VAL A 751 -10.97 -7.84 -32.53
N ASN A 752 -11.96 -7.42 -31.74
CA ASN A 752 -12.04 -7.66 -30.30
C ASN A 752 -10.81 -7.15 -29.48
N ASN A 753 -10.13 -6.10 -29.93
CA ASN A 753 -8.82 -5.64 -29.45
C ASN A 753 -7.68 -6.67 -29.65
N GLY A 754 -7.96 -7.75 -30.38
CA GLY A 754 -7.02 -8.79 -30.74
C GLY A 754 -6.25 -8.46 -32.00
N ARG A 755 -5.44 -9.44 -32.42
CA ARG A 755 -4.66 -9.39 -33.65
C ARG A 755 -5.56 -9.69 -34.86
N ALA A 756 -5.32 -9.01 -35.98
CA ALA A 756 -5.97 -9.32 -37.25
C ALA A 756 -5.48 -10.66 -37.84
N LEU A 757 -6.33 -11.31 -38.64
CA LEU A 757 -5.97 -12.50 -39.42
C LEU A 757 -5.72 -12.13 -40.90
N PRO A 758 -4.81 -12.82 -41.60
CA PRO A 758 -4.65 -12.62 -43.03
C PRO A 758 -5.93 -13.01 -43.78
N PRO A 759 -6.27 -12.32 -44.88
CA PRO A 759 -7.46 -12.63 -45.66
C PRO A 759 -7.30 -13.99 -46.37
N ALA A 760 -8.40 -14.49 -46.95
CA ALA A 760 -8.32 -15.63 -47.86
C ALA A 760 -7.47 -15.28 -49.10
N VAL A 761 -6.87 -16.29 -49.74
CA VAL A 761 -6.19 -16.10 -51.03
C VAL A 761 -7.19 -15.57 -52.06
N GLY A 762 -6.81 -14.51 -52.77
CA GLY A 762 -7.64 -13.76 -53.72
C GLY A 762 -8.43 -12.61 -53.09
N ALA A 763 -8.41 -12.45 -51.76
CA ALA A 763 -9.14 -11.38 -51.07
C ALA A 763 -8.25 -10.18 -50.69
N PRO A 764 -8.83 -8.97 -50.58
CA PRO A 764 -8.10 -7.75 -50.27
C PRO A 764 -7.63 -7.70 -48.81
N LEU A 765 -6.50 -7.01 -48.59
CA LEU A 765 -5.89 -6.79 -47.27
C LEU A 765 -6.58 -5.63 -46.52
N ILE A 766 -7.81 -5.84 -46.08
CA ILE A 766 -8.61 -4.79 -45.40
C ILE A 766 -8.38 -4.69 -43.89
N LEU A 767 -7.72 -5.68 -43.29
CA LEU A 767 -7.36 -5.73 -41.85
C LEU A 767 -5.86 -5.49 -41.63
N SER A 768 -5.18 -4.98 -42.65
CA SER A 768 -3.75 -4.72 -42.64
C SER A 768 -3.52 -3.31 -43.13
N VAL A 769 -2.51 -2.65 -42.58
CA VAL A 769 -1.94 -1.47 -43.22
C VAL A 769 -0.89 -1.92 -44.23
N VAL A 770 -0.85 -1.27 -45.38
CA VAL A 770 0.15 -1.51 -46.41
C VAL A 770 0.98 -0.24 -46.51
N LYS A 771 2.10 -0.25 -45.77
CA LYS A 771 3.08 0.83 -45.83
C LYS A 771 3.70 0.85 -47.22
N VAL A 772 3.91 2.04 -47.77
CA VAL A 772 4.49 2.25 -49.10
C VAL A 772 5.51 3.39 -49.05
N SER A 773 6.52 3.31 -49.90
CA SER A 773 7.52 4.37 -50.02
C SER A 773 8.00 4.56 -51.46
N ALA A 774 8.52 5.76 -51.75
CA ALA A 774 9.15 6.12 -53.01
C ALA A 774 10.49 5.40 -53.21
N ASP A 775 11.21 5.18 -52.11
CA ASP A 775 12.54 4.59 -52.09
C ASP A 775 12.73 3.63 -50.90
N GLY A 776 13.89 2.97 -50.85
CA GLY A 776 14.25 2.07 -49.76
C GLY A 776 14.55 2.77 -48.43
N ASN A 777 14.57 4.11 -48.38
CA ASN A 777 14.82 4.89 -47.16
C ASN A 777 13.53 5.35 -46.48
N GLY A 778 12.36 4.97 -47.01
CA GLY A 778 11.06 5.30 -46.41
C GLY A 778 10.49 6.66 -46.80
N ALA A 779 11.00 7.31 -47.87
CA ALA A 779 10.42 8.57 -48.34
C ALA A 779 8.95 8.36 -48.79
N PRO A 780 8.02 9.29 -48.51
CA PRO A 780 6.61 9.15 -48.90
C PRO A 780 6.45 8.89 -50.41
N HIS A 781 5.63 7.91 -50.77
CA HIS A 781 5.37 7.53 -52.16
C HIS A 781 4.61 8.66 -52.90
N PRO A 782 5.00 9.06 -54.12
CA PRO A 782 4.42 10.23 -54.78
C PRO A 782 2.92 10.12 -55.08
N ALA A 783 2.40 8.89 -55.22
CA ALA A 783 0.98 8.65 -55.49
C ALA A 783 0.16 8.27 -54.25
N TYR A 784 0.81 7.78 -53.19
CA TYR A 784 0.15 7.10 -52.07
C TYR A 784 0.52 7.65 -50.69
N GLY A 785 1.50 8.55 -50.58
CA GLY A 785 1.99 8.96 -49.27
C GLY A 785 2.72 7.84 -48.54
N GLU A 786 2.46 7.68 -47.25
CA GLU A 786 3.08 6.67 -46.38
C GLU A 786 2.34 5.33 -46.39
N GLU A 787 1.03 5.32 -46.68
CA GLU A 787 0.18 4.14 -46.64
C GLU A 787 -0.80 4.05 -47.81
N LEU A 788 -0.99 2.85 -48.37
CA LEU A 788 -1.99 2.64 -49.42
C LEU A 788 -3.42 2.69 -48.84
N GLN A 789 -4.16 3.75 -49.15
CA GLN A 789 -5.53 3.95 -48.67
C GLN A 789 -6.56 3.35 -49.65
N SER A 790 -6.96 2.11 -49.38
CA SER A 790 -7.73 1.31 -50.33
C SER A 790 -9.20 1.69 -50.50
N ARG A 791 -9.73 2.56 -49.63
CA ARG A 791 -11.13 3.00 -49.63
C ARG A 791 -11.20 4.52 -49.67
N ALA A 792 -12.38 5.02 -50.05
CA ALA A 792 -12.65 6.45 -50.12
C ALA A 792 -14.11 6.73 -49.71
N THR A 793 -14.37 7.92 -49.16
CA THR A 793 -15.75 8.36 -48.85
C THR A 793 -16.51 8.71 -50.12
N THR A 794 -15.80 9.15 -51.17
CA THR A 794 -16.35 9.37 -52.51
C THR A 794 -15.41 8.83 -53.58
N GLY A 795 -15.97 8.21 -54.63
CA GLY A 795 -15.18 7.64 -55.73
C GLY A 795 -14.44 6.36 -55.37
N ALA A 796 -13.27 6.15 -55.97
CA ALA A 796 -12.42 4.99 -55.72
C ALA A 796 -11.28 5.35 -54.76
N GLY A 797 -10.85 4.38 -53.95
CA GLY A 797 -9.60 4.47 -53.21
C GLY A 797 -8.38 4.47 -54.13
N GLU A 798 -7.18 4.53 -53.54
CA GLU A 798 -5.92 4.68 -54.28
C GLU A 798 -5.49 3.43 -55.06
N GLY A 799 -6.02 2.28 -54.64
CA GLY A 799 -5.68 0.96 -55.14
C GLY A 799 -5.96 -0.08 -54.07
N THR A 800 -5.81 -1.36 -54.41
CA THR A 800 -6.05 -2.45 -53.46
C THR A 800 -4.91 -3.45 -53.51
N ALA A 801 -4.34 -3.76 -52.35
CA ALA A 801 -3.43 -4.89 -52.18
C ALA A 801 -4.23 -6.16 -51.90
N THR A 802 -3.93 -7.23 -52.63
CA THR A 802 -4.62 -8.53 -52.54
C THR A 802 -3.61 -9.62 -52.22
N LEU A 803 -3.96 -10.54 -51.33
CA LEU A 803 -3.17 -11.76 -51.09
C LEU A 803 -3.33 -12.70 -52.28
N ALA A 804 -2.35 -12.77 -53.17
CA ALA A 804 -2.47 -13.50 -54.44
C ALA A 804 -2.25 -15.00 -54.29
N ASN A 805 -1.23 -15.41 -53.53
CA ASN A 805 -0.91 -16.80 -53.19
C ASN A 805 0.20 -16.81 -52.12
N TYR A 806 0.72 -18.01 -51.81
CA TYR A 806 1.87 -18.19 -50.93
C TYR A 806 3.01 -18.92 -51.65
N THR A 807 4.24 -18.48 -51.42
CA THR A 807 5.44 -19.27 -51.70
C THR A 807 5.72 -20.18 -50.51
N THR A 808 5.86 -21.48 -50.75
CA THR A 808 6.07 -22.48 -49.69
C THR A 808 7.51 -22.96 -49.64
N THR A 809 8.07 -23.06 -48.44
CA THR A 809 9.40 -23.62 -48.17
C THR A 809 9.25 -24.79 -47.20
N ASN A 810 9.70 -25.98 -47.60
CA ASN A 810 9.65 -27.17 -46.75
C ASN A 810 10.95 -27.33 -45.96
N GLY A 811 10.86 -27.92 -44.77
CA GLY A 811 12.00 -28.26 -43.93
C GLY A 811 11.74 -29.51 -43.09
N VAL A 812 12.74 -29.91 -42.31
CA VAL A 812 12.69 -31.07 -41.42
C VAL A 812 13.21 -30.72 -40.04
N TYR A 813 12.52 -31.20 -39.01
CA TYR A 813 12.99 -31.17 -37.63
C TYR A 813 14.13 -32.17 -37.43
N GLY A 814 14.87 -32.04 -36.31
CA GLY A 814 15.97 -32.94 -35.97
C GLY A 814 15.58 -34.41 -35.81
N ASP A 815 14.30 -34.69 -35.54
CA ASP A 815 13.73 -36.05 -35.48
C ASP A 815 13.22 -36.60 -36.83
N GLY A 816 13.40 -35.84 -37.91
CA GLY A 816 12.99 -36.21 -39.26
C GLY A 816 11.53 -35.89 -39.62
N SER A 817 10.72 -35.40 -38.68
CA SER A 817 9.36 -34.93 -39.01
C SER A 817 9.41 -33.66 -39.89
N ALA A 818 8.50 -33.56 -40.85
CA ALA A 818 8.47 -32.45 -41.82
C ALA A 818 7.71 -31.24 -41.27
N TYR A 819 8.13 -30.04 -41.69
CA TYR A 819 7.37 -28.80 -41.53
C TYR A 819 7.35 -28.00 -42.84
N SER A 820 6.47 -27.01 -42.92
CA SER A 820 6.31 -26.18 -44.10
C SER A 820 6.03 -24.74 -43.71
N LEU A 821 6.87 -23.82 -44.19
CA LEU A 821 6.71 -22.38 -44.02
C LEU A 821 6.09 -21.78 -45.28
N ARG A 822 5.38 -20.67 -45.13
CA ARG A 822 4.78 -19.94 -46.26
C ARG A 822 5.14 -18.46 -46.18
N ARG A 823 5.38 -17.83 -47.32
CA ARG A 823 5.57 -16.38 -47.48
C ARG A 823 4.46 -15.84 -48.40
N PRO A 824 3.71 -14.81 -47.99
CA PRO A 824 2.63 -14.27 -48.81
C PRO A 824 3.20 -13.54 -50.03
N ASN A 825 2.52 -13.68 -51.17
CA ASN A 825 2.75 -12.91 -52.38
C ASN A 825 1.53 -12.01 -52.63
N TYR A 826 1.78 -10.76 -53.00
CA TYR A 826 0.74 -9.75 -53.13
C TYR A 826 0.63 -9.23 -54.57
N THR A 827 -0.58 -8.81 -54.94
CA THR A 827 -0.85 -8.11 -56.20
C THR A 827 -1.60 -6.82 -55.92
N PHE A 828 -1.39 -5.81 -56.76
CA PHE A 828 -1.96 -4.46 -56.61
C PHE A 828 -2.83 -4.11 -57.82
N SER A 829 -3.99 -3.48 -57.59
CA SER A 829 -4.86 -2.97 -58.65
C SER A 829 -4.48 -1.57 -59.17
N GLY A 830 -3.67 -0.83 -58.41
CA GLY A 830 -3.11 0.48 -58.78
C GLY A 830 -1.66 0.40 -59.26
N ALA A 831 -0.92 1.50 -59.11
CA ALA A 831 0.54 1.46 -59.22
C ALA A 831 1.10 0.43 -58.24
N THR A 832 1.92 -0.50 -58.73
CA THR A 832 2.58 -1.46 -57.85
C THR A 832 3.73 -0.74 -57.14
N PRO A 833 3.69 -0.56 -55.81
CA PRO A 833 4.75 0.10 -55.09
C PRO A 833 6.02 -0.75 -55.18
N ALA A 834 7.16 -0.13 -55.52
CA ALA A 834 8.44 -0.82 -55.53
C ALA A 834 8.88 -1.21 -54.11
N PHE A 835 8.49 -0.40 -53.12
CA PHE A 835 8.84 -0.54 -51.71
C PHE A 835 7.57 -0.58 -50.86
N PHE A 836 7.34 -1.67 -50.14
CA PHE A 836 6.15 -1.84 -49.33
C PHE A 836 6.31 -2.86 -48.19
N SER A 837 5.45 -2.76 -47.18
CA SER A 837 5.40 -3.67 -46.03
C SER A 837 3.94 -3.86 -45.62
N VAL A 838 3.48 -5.11 -45.58
CA VAL A 838 2.11 -5.46 -45.17
C VAL A 838 2.11 -5.79 -43.68
N ARG A 839 1.29 -5.09 -42.89
CA ARG A 839 1.28 -5.21 -41.43
C ARG A 839 -0.13 -5.44 -40.91
N LEU A 840 -0.36 -6.61 -40.32
CA LEU A 840 -1.60 -6.94 -39.62
C LEU A 840 -1.71 -6.16 -38.32
N ALA A 841 -2.92 -5.69 -38.01
CA ALA A 841 -3.20 -5.04 -36.74
C ALA A 841 -2.75 -5.93 -35.55
N PRO A 842 -1.91 -5.44 -34.63
CA PRO A 842 -1.51 -6.18 -33.42
C PRO A 842 -2.61 -6.17 -32.36
N ALA A 843 -2.47 -7.02 -31.33
CA ALA A 843 -3.31 -6.94 -30.14
C ALA A 843 -3.01 -5.66 -29.33
N LEU A 844 -4.03 -5.09 -28.68
CA LEU A 844 -3.95 -3.81 -27.97
C LEU A 844 -3.79 -3.94 -26.45
N VAL A 845 -3.92 -5.14 -25.89
CA VAL A 845 -3.84 -5.39 -24.46
C VAL A 845 -2.44 -5.13 -23.91
N GLY A 846 -2.37 -4.42 -22.76
CA GLY A 846 -1.14 -4.16 -22.02
C GLY A 846 -0.26 -3.02 -22.55
N LEU A 847 -0.68 -2.28 -23.59
CA LEU A 847 0.15 -1.20 -24.16
C LEU A 847 0.48 -0.09 -23.16
N GLY A 848 -0.45 0.28 -22.27
CA GLY A 848 -0.20 1.27 -21.22
C GLY A 848 0.85 0.82 -20.20
N LEU A 849 0.94 -0.49 -19.92
CA LEU A 849 2.00 -1.02 -19.06
C LEU A 849 3.38 -0.92 -19.73
N LEU A 850 3.46 -1.14 -21.05
CA LEU A 850 4.71 -0.98 -21.82
C LEU A 850 5.13 0.50 -21.92
N GLU A 851 4.16 1.40 -22.09
CA GLU A 851 4.35 2.86 -22.03
C GLU A 851 4.92 3.30 -20.67
N ALA A 852 4.46 2.66 -19.59
CA ALA A 852 4.85 2.98 -18.23
C ALA A 852 6.27 2.50 -17.85
N VAL A 853 6.94 1.68 -18.67
CA VAL A 853 8.33 1.26 -18.43
C VAL A 853 9.29 2.43 -18.70
N ASP A 854 10.16 2.69 -17.72
CA ASP A 854 11.16 3.76 -17.81
C ASP A 854 12.12 3.53 -18.99
N GLU A 855 12.44 4.60 -19.72
CA GLU A 855 13.34 4.55 -20.86
C GLU A 855 14.70 3.94 -20.48
N SER A 856 15.21 4.28 -19.29
CA SER A 856 16.49 3.75 -18.78
C SER A 856 16.49 2.24 -18.61
N THR A 857 15.33 1.62 -18.35
CA THR A 857 15.21 0.16 -18.24
C THR A 857 15.42 -0.48 -19.61
N ILE A 858 14.79 0.07 -20.65
CA ILE A 858 14.91 -0.45 -22.02
C ILE A 858 16.30 -0.17 -22.59
N LEU A 859 16.84 1.03 -22.37
CA LEU A 859 18.18 1.39 -22.81
C LEU A 859 19.26 0.53 -22.15
N ALA A 860 19.05 0.05 -20.92
CA ALA A 860 19.97 -0.85 -20.24
C ALA A 860 19.95 -2.30 -20.79
N LEU A 861 18.92 -2.68 -21.55
CA LEU A 861 18.84 -3.96 -22.25
C LEU A 861 19.51 -3.90 -23.63
N ALA A 862 19.81 -2.70 -24.14
CA ALA A 862 20.39 -2.54 -25.47
C ALA A 862 21.86 -2.93 -25.49
N ASP A 863 22.22 -3.75 -26.48
CA ASP A 863 23.60 -4.09 -26.82
C ASP A 863 23.80 -3.99 -28.34
N PRO A 864 23.78 -2.78 -28.94
CA PRO A 864 23.96 -2.62 -30.38
C PRO A 864 25.34 -3.08 -30.89
N GLY A 865 26.28 -3.36 -30.00
CA GLY A 865 27.65 -3.77 -30.35
C GLY A 865 27.92 -5.27 -30.18
N ASP A 866 26.94 -6.07 -29.75
CA ASP A 866 27.12 -7.48 -29.35
C ASP A 866 28.37 -7.63 -28.45
N THR A 867 28.43 -6.80 -27.42
CA THR A 867 29.62 -6.68 -26.56
C THR A 867 29.87 -7.91 -25.71
N ASP A 868 28.84 -8.70 -25.43
CA ASP A 868 28.94 -9.98 -24.73
C ASP A 868 29.17 -11.19 -25.67
N GLY A 869 29.08 -10.98 -26.99
CA GLY A 869 29.37 -11.97 -28.02
C GLY A 869 28.35 -13.09 -28.08
N ASP A 870 27.12 -12.84 -27.64
CA ASP A 870 26.04 -13.82 -27.62
C ASP A 870 25.30 -13.92 -28.97
N GLY A 871 25.59 -12.99 -29.90
CA GLY A 871 25.05 -12.91 -31.25
C GLY A 871 23.77 -12.09 -31.37
N ILE A 872 23.36 -11.40 -30.30
CA ILE A 872 22.20 -10.50 -30.25
C ILE A 872 22.71 -9.04 -30.22
N SER A 873 22.12 -8.19 -31.05
CA SER A 873 22.54 -6.79 -31.24
C SER A 873 21.39 -5.81 -31.03
N GLY A 874 20.50 -6.12 -30.08
CA GLY A 874 19.30 -5.37 -29.80
C GLY A 874 19.58 -3.89 -29.55
N ARG A 875 18.86 -3.00 -30.24
CA ARG A 875 19.05 -1.55 -30.11
C ARG A 875 17.74 -0.77 -30.04
N PRO A 876 17.72 0.41 -29.41
CA PRO A 876 16.53 1.24 -29.34
C PRO A 876 16.26 1.95 -30.68
N GLN A 877 14.98 2.14 -31.02
CA GLN A 877 14.56 3.12 -32.01
C GLN A 877 14.35 4.46 -31.30
N LEU A 878 14.98 5.54 -31.79
CA LEU A 878 14.70 6.90 -31.32
C LEU A 878 13.87 7.62 -32.37
N VAL A 879 12.80 8.28 -31.94
CA VAL A 879 11.85 8.97 -32.82
C VAL A 879 11.61 10.41 -32.36
N PRO A 880 11.44 11.38 -33.26
CA PRO A 880 11.01 12.73 -32.89
C PRO A 880 9.65 12.71 -32.19
N ASP A 881 9.47 13.53 -31.17
CA ASP A 881 8.14 13.74 -30.57
C ASP A 881 7.25 14.51 -31.56
N PRO A 882 6.09 13.96 -31.98
CA PRO A 882 5.20 14.64 -32.92
C PRO A 882 4.60 15.95 -32.38
N GLU A 883 4.62 16.18 -31.06
CA GLU A 883 4.16 17.45 -30.47
C GLU A 883 5.30 18.46 -30.26
N ASP A 884 6.55 18.01 -30.28
CA ASP A 884 7.73 18.84 -30.07
C ASP A 884 8.97 18.16 -30.70
N SER A 885 9.19 18.39 -31.99
CA SER A 885 10.25 17.72 -32.76
C SER A 885 11.68 18.02 -32.28
N ALA A 886 11.87 18.95 -31.34
CA ALA A 886 13.14 19.16 -30.66
C ALA A 886 13.46 18.06 -29.62
N LYS A 887 12.46 17.25 -29.24
CA LYS A 887 12.61 16.14 -28.31
C LYS A 887 12.74 14.82 -29.05
N LEU A 888 13.68 13.99 -28.61
CA LEU A 888 13.81 12.60 -29.10
C LEU A 888 13.26 11.64 -28.06
N ARG A 889 12.40 10.73 -28.48
CA ARG A 889 11.72 9.77 -27.62
C ARG A 889 12.16 8.34 -27.95
N LEU A 890 12.13 7.47 -26.94
CA LEU A 890 12.23 6.04 -27.17
C LEU A 890 10.95 5.55 -27.84
N GLY A 891 11.10 4.98 -29.03
CA GLY A 891 10.07 4.30 -29.77
C GLY A 891 9.64 2.99 -29.09
N ARG A 892 8.33 2.72 -29.03
CA ARG A 892 7.77 1.55 -28.30
C ARG A 892 6.67 0.82 -29.05
N PHE A 893 5.87 1.55 -29.82
CA PHE A 893 4.68 1.03 -30.51
C PHE A 893 4.90 0.96 -32.02
N THR A 894 4.02 0.23 -32.71
CA THR A 894 4.20 -0.33 -34.06
C THR A 894 5.16 -1.53 -34.11
N TYR A 895 5.28 -2.15 -35.30
CA TYR A 895 6.19 -3.27 -35.56
C TYR A 895 7.66 -2.85 -35.62
N LYS A 896 7.93 -1.58 -35.93
CA LYS A 896 9.29 -1.01 -35.97
C LYS A 896 9.48 0.07 -34.91
N ALA A 897 8.72 0.05 -33.81
CA ALA A 897 8.88 0.98 -32.69
C ALA A 897 8.81 2.47 -33.10
N THR A 898 7.95 2.85 -34.06
CA THR A 898 7.93 4.22 -34.61
C THR A 898 7.08 5.22 -33.85
N GLN A 899 6.37 4.79 -32.80
CA GLN A 899 5.59 5.67 -31.93
C GLN A 899 6.01 5.53 -30.47
N ALA A 900 6.13 6.66 -29.76
CA ALA A 900 6.67 6.69 -28.41
C ALA A 900 5.63 6.40 -27.32
N ARG A 901 4.43 6.99 -27.43
CA ARG A 901 3.31 6.84 -26.48
C ARG A 901 2.04 6.30 -27.16
N VAL A 902 1.15 5.69 -26.39
CA VAL A 902 -0.13 5.12 -26.84
C VAL A 902 -0.97 6.17 -27.55
N ALA A 903 -1.05 7.39 -27.00
CA ALA A 903 -1.79 8.48 -27.63
C ALA A 903 -1.18 8.93 -28.98
N HIS A 904 0.15 8.84 -29.17
CA HIS A 904 0.77 9.10 -30.48
C HIS A 904 0.37 8.01 -31.48
N GLN A 905 0.39 6.73 -31.08
CA GLN A 905 -0.07 5.64 -31.95
C GLN A 905 -1.53 5.79 -32.35
N ILE A 906 -2.42 6.13 -31.41
CA ILE A 906 -3.85 6.33 -31.72
C ILE A 906 -4.04 7.51 -32.66
N ALA A 907 -3.36 8.63 -32.41
CA ALA A 907 -3.44 9.81 -33.28
C ALA A 907 -2.86 9.52 -34.69
N TYR A 908 -1.80 8.73 -34.77
CA TYR A 908 -1.20 8.29 -36.03
C TYR A 908 -2.17 7.41 -36.82
N ALA A 909 -2.78 6.41 -36.18
CA ALA A 909 -3.75 5.51 -36.83
C ALA A 909 -5.05 6.23 -37.21
N LEU A 910 -5.55 7.15 -36.38
CA LEU A 910 -6.67 8.02 -36.75
C LEU A 910 -6.37 8.76 -38.06
N ASN A 911 -5.15 9.29 -38.20
CA ASN A 911 -4.76 10.05 -39.38
C ASN A 911 -4.48 9.16 -40.60
N ARG A 912 -3.56 8.20 -40.50
CA ARG A 912 -3.09 7.40 -41.65
C ARG A 912 -4.09 6.32 -42.08
N ASP A 913 -4.72 5.66 -41.12
CA ASP A 913 -5.60 4.51 -41.38
C ASP A 913 -7.05 4.96 -41.63
N MET A 914 -7.48 6.08 -41.03
CA MET A 914 -8.87 6.54 -41.07
C MET A 914 -9.06 7.93 -41.69
N GLY A 915 -7.98 8.68 -41.93
CA GLY A 915 -8.06 10.03 -42.48
C GLY A 915 -8.67 11.07 -41.53
N VAL A 916 -8.62 10.83 -40.22
CA VAL A 916 -9.19 11.67 -39.16
C VAL A 916 -8.08 12.54 -38.54
N ALA A 917 -8.21 13.86 -38.64
CA ALA A 917 -7.20 14.79 -38.15
C ALA A 917 -7.25 14.96 -36.61
N THR A 918 -6.08 15.09 -35.99
CA THR A 918 -5.93 15.42 -34.56
C THR A 918 -4.98 16.60 -34.39
N ALA A 919 -4.91 17.17 -33.18
CA ALA A 919 -3.91 18.20 -32.89
C ALA A 919 -2.46 17.67 -32.96
N VAL A 920 -2.25 16.37 -32.74
CA VAL A 920 -0.93 15.73 -32.78
C VAL A 920 -0.48 15.51 -34.24
N PHE A 921 -1.39 15.05 -35.09
CA PHE A 921 -1.14 14.86 -36.53
C PHE A 921 -2.20 15.62 -37.34
N PRO A 922 -1.97 16.92 -37.63
CA PRO A 922 -2.95 17.76 -38.32
C PRO A 922 -2.91 17.60 -39.85
N VAL A 923 -1.83 17.07 -40.42
CA VAL A 923 -1.70 16.87 -41.88
C VAL A 923 -2.03 15.42 -42.21
N LEU A 924 -3.06 15.20 -43.04
CA LEU A 924 -3.46 13.87 -43.51
C LEU A 924 -2.40 13.27 -44.43
N ASP A 925 -2.41 11.95 -44.59
CA ASP A 925 -1.46 11.29 -45.51
C ASP A 925 -1.65 11.77 -46.95
N GLY A 926 -0.54 12.00 -47.66
CA GLY A 926 -0.53 12.55 -49.02
C GLY A 926 -0.89 14.03 -49.15
N ASP A 927 -1.36 14.69 -48.08
CA ASP A 927 -1.67 16.11 -48.05
C ASP A 927 -0.46 16.95 -47.59
N THR A 928 -0.49 18.25 -47.92
CA THR A 928 0.57 19.20 -47.51
C THR A 928 0.07 20.28 -46.54
N ALA A 929 -1.24 20.41 -46.37
CA ALA A 929 -1.86 21.44 -45.54
C ALA A 929 -2.52 20.80 -44.29
N PRO A 930 -2.52 21.50 -43.14
CA PRO A 930 -3.17 20.99 -41.95
C PRO A 930 -4.70 21.09 -42.05
N THR A 931 -5.37 20.05 -41.57
CA THR A 931 -6.81 20.00 -41.31
C THR A 931 -7.08 20.33 -39.84
N ALA A 932 -8.20 21.01 -39.57
CA ALA A 932 -8.60 21.28 -38.18
C ALA A 932 -8.85 19.97 -37.41
N PRO A 933 -8.46 19.86 -36.13
CA PRO A 933 -8.67 18.63 -35.36
C PRO A 933 -10.16 18.24 -35.31
N GLU A 934 -10.44 17.01 -35.75
CA GLU A 934 -11.79 16.43 -35.77
C GLU A 934 -12.07 15.63 -34.50
N VAL A 935 -11.02 15.14 -33.86
CA VAL A 935 -11.04 14.55 -32.51
C VAL A 935 -10.38 15.53 -31.55
N SER A 936 -11.10 15.88 -30.48
CA SER A 936 -10.60 16.78 -29.44
C SER A 936 -9.51 16.10 -28.58
N ALA A 937 -8.71 16.91 -27.87
CA ALA A 937 -7.71 16.39 -26.94
C ALA A 937 -8.33 15.50 -25.84
N THR A 938 -9.53 15.83 -25.37
CA THR A 938 -10.27 15.02 -24.38
C THR A 938 -10.71 13.67 -24.94
N GLU A 939 -11.21 13.63 -26.18
CA GLU A 939 -11.60 12.38 -26.84
C GLU A 939 -10.37 11.50 -27.12
N LEU A 940 -9.24 12.10 -27.53
CA LEU A 940 -7.98 11.39 -27.70
C LEU A 940 -7.46 10.83 -26.36
N ASP A 941 -7.52 11.58 -25.25
CA ASP A 941 -7.17 11.06 -23.92
C ASP A 941 -8.10 9.92 -23.50
N GLN A 942 -9.41 10.01 -23.77
CA GLN A 942 -10.35 8.92 -23.49
C GLN A 942 -9.99 7.66 -24.27
N MET A 943 -9.69 7.76 -25.58
CA MET A 943 -9.26 6.63 -26.39
C MET A 943 -7.93 6.04 -25.90
N ALA A 944 -6.95 6.89 -25.58
CA ALA A 944 -5.66 6.47 -25.02
C ALA A 944 -5.86 5.73 -23.69
N ARG A 945 -6.68 6.26 -22.81
CA ARG A 945 -6.98 5.65 -21.51
C ARG A 945 -7.72 4.31 -21.65
N TYR A 946 -8.63 4.17 -22.61
CA TYR A 946 -9.26 2.88 -22.91
C TYR A 946 -8.20 1.84 -23.28
N VAL A 947 -7.33 2.14 -24.25
CA VAL A 947 -6.28 1.22 -24.72
C VAL A 947 -5.24 0.95 -23.63
N SER A 948 -4.80 1.97 -22.89
CA SER A 948 -3.78 1.85 -21.84
C SER A 948 -4.24 1.02 -20.64
N LEU A 949 -5.54 0.93 -20.39
CA LEU A 949 -6.11 0.22 -19.23
C LEU A 949 -6.91 -1.03 -19.60
N LEU A 950 -6.70 -1.58 -20.81
CA LEU A 950 -7.16 -2.93 -21.15
C LEU A 950 -6.42 -3.95 -20.27
N GLY A 951 -7.17 -4.76 -19.54
CA GLY A 951 -6.62 -5.75 -18.61
C GLY A 951 -5.85 -6.87 -19.31
N VAL A 952 -4.69 -7.22 -18.79
CA VAL A 952 -3.87 -8.33 -19.28
C VAL A 952 -4.41 -9.64 -18.72
N GLY A 953 -4.63 -10.65 -19.56
CA GLY A 953 -5.08 -11.97 -19.09
C GLY A 953 -4.03 -12.65 -18.20
N ALA A 954 -4.46 -13.37 -17.16
CA ALA A 954 -3.54 -14.16 -16.35
C ALA A 954 -2.89 -15.31 -17.14
N ARG A 955 -1.66 -15.66 -16.74
CA ARG A 955 -0.99 -16.90 -17.17
C ARG A 955 -1.78 -18.12 -16.66
N ARG A 956 -1.92 -19.10 -17.53
CA ARG A 956 -2.66 -20.36 -17.32
C ARG A 956 -1.68 -21.51 -17.06
N GLU A 957 -2.18 -22.71 -16.76
CA GLU A 957 -1.37 -23.94 -16.70
C GLU A 957 -0.18 -23.89 -15.72
N LEU A 958 -0.31 -23.19 -14.58
CA LEU A 958 0.80 -22.91 -13.65
C LEU A 958 1.36 -24.15 -12.94
N THR A 959 0.56 -25.21 -12.83
CA THR A 959 0.95 -26.49 -12.20
C THR A 959 1.13 -27.61 -13.21
N ASP A 960 0.91 -27.33 -14.50
CA ASP A 960 1.09 -28.31 -15.56
C ASP A 960 2.57 -28.55 -15.82
N THR A 961 3.02 -29.78 -15.59
CA THR A 961 4.44 -30.15 -15.68
C THR A 961 5.03 -29.95 -17.08
N VAL A 962 4.22 -30.05 -18.14
CA VAL A 962 4.67 -29.85 -19.52
C VAL A 962 4.83 -28.36 -19.83
N SER A 963 3.91 -27.51 -19.35
CA SER A 963 4.03 -26.05 -19.44
C SER A 963 5.26 -25.53 -18.67
N LEU A 964 5.50 -26.04 -17.45
CA LEU A 964 6.69 -25.69 -16.67
C LEU A 964 7.99 -26.16 -17.35
N ARG A 965 8.00 -27.35 -17.96
CA ARG A 965 9.12 -27.79 -18.81
C ARG A 965 9.31 -26.85 -20.00
N GLY A 966 8.23 -26.40 -20.63
CA GLY A 966 8.24 -25.47 -21.75
C GLY A 966 8.90 -24.13 -21.42
N GLU A 967 8.64 -23.59 -20.22
CA GLU A 967 9.30 -22.38 -19.73
C GLU A 967 10.82 -22.59 -19.58
N GLN A 968 11.24 -23.75 -19.06
CA GLN A 968 12.67 -24.09 -18.99
C GLN A 968 13.29 -24.23 -20.39
N VAL A 969 12.56 -24.83 -21.33
CA VAL A 969 12.99 -24.94 -22.74
C VAL A 969 13.13 -23.55 -23.35
N PHE A 970 12.18 -22.64 -23.13
CA PHE A 970 12.24 -21.25 -23.59
C PHE A 970 13.51 -20.53 -23.13
N GLN A 971 13.90 -20.72 -21.87
CA GLN A 971 15.16 -20.20 -21.32
C GLN A 971 16.38 -20.86 -21.97
N ASN A 972 16.40 -22.19 -22.04
CA ASN A 972 17.56 -22.96 -22.51
C ASN A 972 17.86 -22.77 -24.00
N LEU A 973 16.83 -22.50 -24.81
CA LEU A 973 17.00 -22.20 -26.24
C LEU A 973 17.43 -20.75 -26.50
N GLY A 974 17.53 -19.91 -25.46
CA GLY A 974 17.97 -18.52 -25.57
C GLY A 974 16.88 -17.53 -25.98
N CYS A 975 15.60 -17.93 -26.03
CA CYS A 975 14.51 -17.03 -26.43
C CYS A 975 14.40 -15.78 -25.54
N VAL A 976 14.76 -15.94 -24.26
CA VAL A 976 14.75 -14.87 -23.24
C VAL A 976 15.71 -13.72 -23.51
N ARG A 977 16.67 -13.87 -24.43
CA ARG A 977 17.65 -12.83 -24.76
C ARG A 977 17.01 -11.59 -25.41
N CYS A 978 15.96 -11.81 -26.21
CA CYS A 978 15.13 -10.72 -26.74
C CYS A 978 13.76 -10.68 -26.02
N HIS A 979 13.15 -11.84 -25.81
CA HIS A 979 11.86 -11.94 -25.11
C HIS A 979 12.04 -11.92 -23.58
N THR A 980 12.57 -10.80 -23.08
CA THR A 980 12.85 -10.56 -21.66
C THR A 980 11.61 -10.79 -20.80
N PRO A 981 11.61 -11.77 -19.87
CA PRO A 981 10.39 -12.20 -19.19
C PRO A 981 9.71 -11.13 -18.35
N THR A 982 10.48 -10.28 -17.65
CA THR A 982 9.96 -9.40 -16.59
C THR A 982 10.47 -7.98 -16.77
N LEU A 983 9.56 -7.02 -16.65
CA LEU A 983 9.85 -5.59 -16.57
C LEU A 983 9.14 -5.00 -15.34
N VAL A 984 9.59 -3.82 -14.91
CA VAL A 984 8.95 -3.04 -13.84
C VAL A 984 8.52 -1.69 -14.39
N THR A 985 7.27 -1.31 -14.18
CA THR A 985 6.78 0.00 -14.59
C THR A 985 7.21 1.09 -13.61
N SER A 986 7.40 2.30 -14.13
CA SER A 986 7.81 3.46 -13.37
C SER A 986 6.77 3.87 -12.32
N ALA A 987 7.20 4.61 -11.32
CA ALA A 987 6.29 5.28 -10.37
C ALA A 987 5.76 6.63 -10.90
N ARG A 988 5.96 6.95 -12.18
CA ARG A 988 5.77 8.29 -12.74
C ARG A 988 4.65 8.38 -13.78
N HIS A 989 4.08 7.26 -14.17
CA HIS A 989 2.96 7.25 -15.10
C HIS A 989 1.75 8.02 -14.51
N PRO A 990 1.06 8.90 -15.28
CA PRO A 990 -0.08 9.69 -14.81
C PRO A 990 -1.18 8.83 -14.19
N TYR A 991 -1.53 7.72 -14.85
CA TYR A 991 -2.55 6.77 -14.40
C TYR A 991 -2.03 5.92 -13.23
N ALA A 992 -2.83 5.83 -12.17
CA ALA A 992 -2.44 5.18 -10.92
C ALA A 992 -2.31 3.67 -11.02
N GLU A 993 -3.10 3.06 -11.89
CA GLU A 993 -3.19 1.65 -12.18
C GLU A 993 -1.88 1.07 -12.70
N LEU A 994 -1.13 1.88 -13.44
CA LEU A 994 0.04 1.48 -14.22
C LEU A 994 1.36 1.70 -13.49
N ARG A 995 1.34 2.32 -12.30
CA ARG A 995 2.57 2.65 -11.56
C ARG A 995 3.09 1.47 -10.73
N GLY A 996 4.41 1.27 -10.75
CA GLY A 996 5.11 0.33 -9.86
C GLY A 996 4.66 -1.14 -10.02
N GLN A 997 4.21 -1.53 -11.21
CA GLN A 997 3.77 -2.89 -11.51
C GLN A 997 4.99 -3.73 -11.89
N THR A 998 5.12 -4.92 -11.29
CA THR A 998 5.96 -5.98 -11.85
C THR A 998 5.13 -6.71 -12.90
N ILE A 999 5.59 -6.70 -14.14
CA ILE A 999 4.88 -7.23 -15.30
C ILE A 999 5.69 -8.30 -16.00
N HIS A 1000 5.03 -9.21 -16.71
CA HIS A 1000 5.66 -10.29 -17.45
C HIS A 1000 5.29 -10.30 -18.95
N PRO A 1001 5.76 -9.29 -19.73
CA PRO A 1001 5.36 -9.13 -21.12
C PRO A 1001 6.17 -9.99 -22.11
N PHE A 1002 7.33 -10.54 -21.70
CA PHE A 1002 8.25 -11.29 -22.56
C PHE A 1002 8.71 -10.47 -23.79
N THR A 1003 9.28 -9.30 -23.53
CA THR A 1003 9.82 -8.37 -24.55
C THR A 1003 10.83 -7.42 -23.90
N ASP A 1004 11.84 -7.03 -24.65
CA ASP A 1004 12.76 -5.93 -24.35
C ASP A 1004 12.38 -4.62 -25.07
N LEU A 1005 11.37 -4.64 -25.95
CA LEU A 1005 10.96 -3.53 -26.83
C LEU A 1005 12.06 -3.01 -27.78
N LEU A 1006 13.17 -3.71 -27.94
CA LEU A 1006 14.27 -3.33 -28.82
C LEU A 1006 14.01 -3.82 -30.25
N LEU A 1007 14.73 -3.22 -31.19
CA LEU A 1007 14.79 -3.67 -32.58
C LEU A 1007 15.89 -4.72 -32.74
N HIS A 1008 15.56 -5.81 -33.42
CA HIS A 1008 16.48 -6.91 -33.74
C HIS A 1008 16.42 -7.27 -35.22
N ASP A 1009 17.55 -7.60 -35.82
CA ASP A 1009 17.60 -8.18 -37.16
C ASP A 1009 17.08 -9.63 -37.14
N LEU A 1010 15.89 -9.86 -37.72
CA LEU A 1010 15.28 -11.19 -37.84
C LEU A 1010 15.59 -11.88 -39.18
N GLY A 1011 16.58 -11.38 -39.92
CA GLY A 1011 17.14 -11.94 -41.12
C GLY A 1011 16.33 -11.69 -42.40
N ALA A 1012 16.95 -12.00 -43.54
CA ALA A 1012 16.39 -11.77 -44.87
C ALA A 1012 15.03 -12.46 -45.13
N GLY A 1013 14.71 -13.52 -44.37
CA GLY A 1013 13.41 -14.20 -44.45
C GLY A 1013 12.25 -13.30 -44.02
N LEU A 1014 12.47 -12.42 -43.04
CA LEU A 1014 11.47 -11.50 -42.50
C LEU A 1014 11.69 -10.04 -42.91
N ALA A 1015 12.70 -9.76 -43.73
CA ALA A 1015 12.94 -8.41 -44.22
C ALA A 1015 11.83 -7.92 -45.15
N ASP A 1016 11.32 -6.72 -44.87
CA ASP A 1016 10.72 -5.87 -45.90
C ASP A 1016 11.82 -5.10 -46.65
N ASN A 1017 11.44 -4.35 -47.67
CA ASN A 1017 12.41 -3.74 -48.59
C ASN A 1017 12.63 -2.23 -48.38
N PHE A 1018 12.17 -1.66 -47.26
CA PHE A 1018 12.42 -0.25 -46.94
C PHE A 1018 12.66 0.00 -45.44
N ALA A 1019 13.37 1.09 -45.15
CA ALA A 1019 13.64 1.55 -43.80
C ALA A 1019 12.49 2.43 -43.27
N GLU A 1020 12.18 2.31 -41.98
CA GLU A 1020 11.23 3.20 -41.30
C GLU A 1020 11.95 3.85 -40.12
N GLU A 1021 12.11 5.18 -40.18
CA GLU A 1021 13.05 5.91 -39.33
C GLU A 1021 14.46 5.29 -39.45
N ALA A 1022 15.08 4.88 -38.33
CA ALA A 1022 16.39 4.23 -38.32
C ALA A 1022 16.31 2.69 -38.44
N ALA A 1023 15.12 2.09 -38.49
CA ALA A 1023 14.95 0.65 -38.60
C ALA A 1023 15.12 0.19 -40.05
N ALA A 1024 16.08 -0.69 -40.30
CA ALA A 1024 16.30 -1.34 -41.56
C ALA A 1024 15.17 -2.34 -41.89
N GLY A 1025 15.22 -2.90 -43.11
CA GLY A 1025 14.16 -3.78 -43.61
C GLY A 1025 13.96 -5.07 -42.79
N ALA A 1026 15.06 -5.64 -42.29
CA ALA A 1026 15.07 -6.88 -41.51
C ALA A 1026 14.84 -6.67 -40.01
N GLU A 1027 14.78 -5.42 -39.56
CA GLU A 1027 14.70 -5.10 -38.14
C GLU A 1027 13.26 -4.96 -37.67
N TRP A 1028 12.95 -5.66 -36.59
CA TRP A 1028 11.62 -5.69 -36.00
C TRP A 1028 11.71 -5.51 -34.50
N ARG A 1029 10.73 -4.82 -33.93
CA ARG A 1029 10.59 -4.69 -32.48
C ARG A 1029 10.17 -6.03 -31.90
N THR A 1030 10.81 -6.48 -30.83
CA THR A 1030 10.39 -7.68 -30.08
C THR A 1030 8.94 -7.53 -29.61
N ALA A 1031 8.02 -8.31 -30.15
CA ALA A 1031 6.61 -8.25 -29.72
C ALA A 1031 6.44 -8.86 -28.31
N PRO A 1032 5.61 -8.28 -27.43
CA PRO A 1032 5.26 -8.92 -26.16
C PRO A 1032 4.52 -10.24 -26.41
N LEU A 1033 4.86 -11.29 -25.66
CA LEU A 1033 4.25 -12.62 -25.77
C LEU A 1033 3.15 -12.87 -24.74
N TRP A 1034 2.93 -11.96 -23.78
CA TRP A 1034 1.78 -12.10 -22.89
C TRP A 1034 0.47 -12.24 -23.67
N ASN A 1035 -0.44 -13.09 -23.20
CA ASN A 1035 -1.72 -13.36 -23.85
C ASN A 1035 -1.66 -13.91 -25.29
N ILE A 1036 -0.49 -14.29 -25.80
CA ILE A 1036 -0.37 -14.88 -27.15
C ILE A 1036 -1.19 -16.16 -27.28
N GLY A 1037 -1.34 -16.93 -26.19
CA GLY A 1037 -2.16 -18.13 -26.15
C GLY A 1037 -3.67 -17.91 -26.16
N LEU A 1038 -4.13 -16.66 -26.00
CA LEU A 1038 -5.55 -16.28 -26.07
C LEU A 1038 -5.97 -15.85 -27.49
N THR A 1039 -5.01 -15.68 -28.41
CA THR A 1039 -5.25 -15.20 -29.79
C THR A 1039 -6.35 -15.99 -30.50
N ALA A 1040 -6.30 -17.33 -30.46
CA ALA A 1040 -7.29 -18.19 -31.13
C ALA A 1040 -8.73 -17.87 -30.73
N GLY A 1041 -8.95 -17.67 -29.43
CA GLY A 1041 -10.27 -17.41 -28.86
C GLY A 1041 -10.75 -15.97 -29.08
N VAL A 1042 -9.84 -14.99 -29.03
CA VAL A 1042 -10.16 -13.57 -29.22
C VAL A 1042 -10.41 -13.23 -30.69
N SER A 1043 -9.52 -13.67 -31.57
CA SER A 1043 -9.52 -13.34 -33.00
C SER A 1043 -10.27 -14.36 -33.86
N GLY A 1044 -10.70 -15.50 -33.29
CA GLY A 1044 -11.34 -16.59 -34.04
C GLY A 1044 -10.40 -17.43 -34.90
N GLY A 1045 -9.08 -17.34 -34.65
CA GLY A 1045 -8.04 -18.05 -35.39
C GLY A 1045 -6.63 -17.61 -34.96
N GLU A 1046 -5.60 -18.21 -35.53
CA GLU A 1046 -4.19 -17.91 -35.22
C GLU A 1046 -3.43 -17.52 -36.50
N ALA A 1047 -2.69 -16.42 -36.42
CA ALA A 1047 -1.68 -16.03 -37.39
C ALA A 1047 -0.65 -15.12 -36.70
N TYR A 1048 0.63 -15.27 -37.02
CA TYR A 1048 1.72 -14.58 -36.33
C TYR A 1048 2.66 -13.86 -37.29
N LEU A 1049 3.54 -13.04 -36.70
CA LEU A 1049 4.45 -12.12 -37.38
C LEU A 1049 3.71 -10.93 -38.02
N HIS A 1050 4.46 -10.01 -38.63
CA HIS A 1050 3.91 -8.75 -39.12
C HIS A 1050 2.87 -8.93 -40.22
N ASP A 1051 3.01 -9.93 -41.08
CA ASP A 1051 2.15 -10.17 -42.25
C ASP A 1051 1.26 -11.41 -42.15
N GLY A 1052 1.23 -12.08 -40.99
CA GLY A 1052 0.40 -13.25 -40.73
C GLY A 1052 0.84 -14.51 -41.46
N ARG A 1053 2.09 -14.55 -41.94
CA ARG A 1053 2.61 -15.69 -42.70
C ARG A 1053 2.65 -16.98 -41.90
N ALA A 1054 2.94 -16.90 -40.60
CA ALA A 1054 3.02 -18.06 -39.72
C ALA A 1054 1.62 -18.47 -39.23
N ARG A 1055 1.21 -19.70 -39.50
CA ARG A 1055 -0.09 -20.27 -39.08
C ARG A 1055 -0.08 -20.71 -37.62
N THR A 1056 1.09 -21.04 -37.10
CA THR A 1056 1.27 -21.56 -35.74
C THR A 1056 2.48 -20.89 -35.08
N LEU A 1057 2.58 -21.04 -33.75
CA LEU A 1057 3.75 -20.58 -32.99
C LEU A 1057 5.02 -21.30 -33.42
N GLU A 1058 4.94 -22.58 -33.79
CA GLU A 1058 6.06 -23.35 -34.34
C GLU A 1058 6.57 -22.73 -35.63
N GLU A 1059 5.67 -22.37 -36.56
CA GLU A 1059 6.07 -21.68 -37.79
C GLU A 1059 6.67 -20.31 -37.50
N ALA A 1060 6.14 -19.57 -36.52
CA ALA A 1060 6.67 -18.27 -36.13
C ALA A 1060 8.11 -18.39 -35.61
N ILE A 1061 8.41 -19.37 -34.76
CA ILE A 1061 9.77 -19.67 -34.29
C ILE A 1061 10.68 -20.01 -35.48
N LEU A 1062 10.21 -20.85 -36.41
CA LEU A 1062 10.97 -21.28 -37.58
C LEU A 1062 11.26 -20.16 -38.61
N TRP A 1063 10.57 -19.02 -38.50
CA TRP A 1063 10.84 -17.83 -39.31
C TRP A 1063 11.95 -16.93 -38.75
N HIS A 1064 12.40 -17.13 -37.52
CA HIS A 1064 13.46 -16.33 -36.93
C HIS A 1064 14.79 -16.59 -37.66
N GLY A 1065 15.36 -15.57 -38.29
CA GLY A 1065 16.73 -15.56 -38.80
C GLY A 1065 17.55 -14.48 -38.11
N GLY A 1066 18.68 -14.10 -38.71
CA GLY A 1066 19.54 -13.05 -38.17
C GLY A 1066 19.98 -13.37 -36.75
N GLU A 1067 19.71 -12.47 -35.81
CA GLU A 1067 19.98 -12.62 -34.38
C GLU A 1067 19.22 -13.82 -33.77
N GLY A 1068 18.03 -14.14 -34.29
CA GLY A 1068 17.22 -15.28 -33.84
C GLY A 1068 17.60 -16.64 -34.43
N GLU A 1069 18.59 -16.71 -35.33
CA GLU A 1069 18.95 -17.93 -36.07
C GLU A 1069 19.37 -19.08 -35.13
N SER A 1070 20.18 -18.77 -34.12
CA SER A 1070 20.67 -19.77 -33.15
C SER A 1070 19.52 -20.42 -32.37
N ALA A 1071 18.60 -19.60 -31.85
CA ALA A 1071 17.43 -20.06 -31.11
C ALA A 1071 16.47 -20.87 -32.01
N LYS A 1072 16.28 -20.44 -33.26
CA LYS A 1072 15.52 -21.22 -34.27
C LYS A 1072 16.12 -22.60 -34.46
N GLU A 1073 17.42 -22.68 -34.74
CA GLU A 1073 18.06 -23.97 -35.04
C GLU A 1073 18.09 -24.90 -33.82
N ALA A 1074 18.25 -24.33 -32.62
CA ALA A 1074 18.11 -25.06 -31.37
C ALA A 1074 16.68 -25.62 -31.20
N PHE A 1075 15.63 -24.83 -31.48
CA PHE A 1075 14.25 -25.33 -31.49
C PHE A 1075 14.02 -26.40 -32.55
N ARG A 1076 14.48 -26.17 -33.79
CA ARG A 1076 14.30 -27.10 -34.92
C ARG A 1076 14.91 -28.48 -34.64
N THR A 1077 16.03 -28.51 -33.93
CA THR A 1077 16.76 -29.73 -33.58
C THR A 1077 16.39 -30.33 -32.23
N ALA A 1078 15.66 -29.59 -31.37
CA ALA A 1078 15.20 -30.08 -30.08
C ALA A 1078 14.27 -31.29 -30.21
N PRO A 1079 14.19 -32.19 -29.21
CA PRO A 1079 13.25 -33.32 -29.21
C PRO A 1079 11.80 -32.86 -29.35
N ALA A 1080 10.96 -33.67 -30.03
CA ALA A 1080 9.54 -33.36 -30.23
C ALA A 1080 8.79 -32.98 -28.93
N ALA A 1081 9.09 -33.66 -27.83
CA ALA A 1081 8.51 -33.38 -26.53
C ALA A 1081 8.88 -31.99 -26.00
N ASP A 1082 10.13 -31.55 -26.18
CA ASP A 1082 10.58 -30.21 -25.76
C ASP A 1082 9.98 -29.13 -26.67
N ARG A 1083 9.86 -29.38 -27.98
CA ARG A 1083 9.15 -28.46 -28.90
C ARG A 1083 7.69 -28.30 -28.49
N ALA A 1084 6.98 -29.40 -28.25
CA ALA A 1084 5.59 -29.37 -27.80
C ALA A 1084 5.44 -28.70 -26.42
N ALA A 1085 6.38 -28.93 -25.50
CA ALA A 1085 6.40 -28.28 -24.19
C ALA A 1085 6.53 -26.77 -24.31
N LEU A 1086 7.47 -26.27 -25.13
CA LEU A 1086 7.63 -24.84 -25.40
C LEU A 1086 6.32 -24.22 -25.93
N ILE A 1087 5.68 -24.87 -26.89
CA ILE A 1087 4.42 -24.36 -27.46
C ILE A 1087 3.30 -24.35 -26.41
N LYS A 1088 3.25 -25.35 -25.52
CA LYS A 1088 2.30 -25.36 -24.40
C LYS A 1088 2.56 -24.21 -23.43
N PHE A 1089 3.82 -23.90 -23.12
CA PHE A 1089 4.18 -22.73 -22.32
C PHE A 1089 3.72 -21.43 -22.98
N LEU A 1090 4.02 -21.22 -24.26
CA LEU A 1090 3.58 -20.02 -24.97
C LEU A 1090 2.05 -19.90 -25.01
N LYS A 1091 1.33 -21.01 -25.19
CA LYS A 1091 -0.14 -21.04 -25.12
C LYS A 1091 -0.69 -20.81 -23.70
N SER A 1092 0.14 -20.94 -22.67
CA SER A 1092 -0.23 -20.61 -21.30
C SER A 1092 -0.20 -19.09 -21.01
N LEU A 1093 0.54 -18.31 -21.82
CA LEU A 1093 0.66 -16.86 -21.68
C LEU A 1093 -0.62 -16.14 -22.14
#